data_AF-A0A4Q3XLD6-F1
#
_entry.id   AF-A0A4Q3XLD6-F1
#
_cell.length_a   1.000
_cell.length_b   1.000
_cell.length_c   1.000
_cell.angle_alpha   90.00
_cell.angle_beta   90.00
_cell.angle_gamma   90.00
#
_symmetry.space_group_name_H-M   'P 1'
#
loop_
_entity.id
_entity.type
_entity.pdbx_description
1 polymer ?
#
loop_
_entity_poly.entity_id
_entity_poly.type
_entity_poly.pdbx_seq_one_letter_code
_entity_poly.pdbx_strand_id
1 'polypeptide(L)'
;MCSPTLFMKRSIALTAALAATPFSLAQAAQVAPATPKIAVDAPAPIAIEPAINELLEKSAQAYTGLTGLSMHFVTTRQSGEQTVTTSGDISFANPDRAKVEIVTEKGRTVVVADGEKLWNEMDPKTYRVDEAKGIAGKFMAIQRSQAAMNFSLASVLTGRPFSKIGFRWESVSALPDNGVKLVANLGTAPNTAQYVFSVYIDPTDSLIRRVEVSLTAKEKTTVFNTVFSDIKTAPEFTPATFTYTPSPEAKLYVEPPMFDPKLVVGADPYELQAKDLEGKTHTWKEFEGKVVLLDFWATWCGPCIGELPNVLKNYETYHPKGFEIVGVSLDNDAKALTDFVKNRDLKYINVFDGKGWDAVDGKSYGVRAIPFTLLIGKDGKIAAVNPRGEKLEPAIKEALAAAPAKVVAASAESNDAFDPAAKVLLADSAKAYAALSGLSMHFASHNENSGKISKVSGDIAFSRPNKALAKIKINNTEMLNVADGAKFFMQTDPKTYRVEDERPGSGIPSVLTSIPSLFSLPLSMLIEGKSPLDVDIIKWNGAKVLADNGVSLKLITENNGPAYDFRLYFDESTKLLNRVEVTIVNKGQKNINLTTISSVKINPDFTPETFTYTPPADAKLYVAPPMFDPKLVVGKAPYALKGKDLQGKTHAWSEYKGKVVLLDFWATWCGPCVGELPNVLKAYKTYKPKGFEIVGVSLDEDKKALTDFVKARGLKYPNIFDGKGWQAVDGKSYGVQAIPFTLLIGKDGKIAAVNPRGEKLEPAIKAALAK
;
A
#
# COMPACT_ATOMS: atom_id res chain seq x y z
N MET A 1 23.79 -70.73 23.93
CA MET A 1 23.80 -71.61 25.12
C MET A 1 22.39 -71.62 25.71
N CYS A 2 21.90 -72.82 26.03
CA CYS A 2 20.56 -73.24 26.47
C CYS A 2 19.89 -72.31 27.53
N SER A 3 18.62 -71.92 27.41
CA SER A 3 17.35 -72.66 27.68
C SER A 3 16.94 -72.66 29.19
N PRO A 4 15.70 -72.97 29.64
CA PRO A 4 14.47 -72.15 29.50
C PRO A 4 13.44 -72.27 30.70
N THR A 5 12.27 -71.64 30.55
CA THR A 5 10.87 -72.04 30.97
C THR A 5 10.45 -72.34 32.45
N LEU A 6 9.29 -71.79 32.91
CA LEU A 6 8.02 -72.50 33.27
C LEU A 6 6.97 -71.53 33.89
N PHE A 7 5.77 -71.34 33.28
CA PHE A 7 4.41 -71.92 33.62
C PHE A 7 3.78 -71.39 34.95
N MET A 8 2.49 -71.03 35.11
CA MET A 8 1.22 -71.58 34.60
C MET A 8 -0.02 -70.67 34.93
N LYS A 9 -1.02 -70.67 34.01
CA LYS A 9 -2.51 -70.51 34.03
C LYS A 9 -3.29 -70.52 35.40
N ARG A 10 -4.54 -70.08 35.64
CA ARG A 10 -5.83 -69.72 34.93
C ARG A 10 -6.83 -69.17 36.02
N SER A 11 -7.62 -68.10 35.83
CA SER A 11 -9.06 -67.95 35.43
C SER A 11 -10.21 -68.11 36.48
N ILE A 12 -11.28 -67.29 36.28
CA ILE A 12 -12.72 -67.35 36.72
C ILE A 12 -13.08 -66.42 37.93
N ALA A 13 -14.20 -65.69 38.07
CA ALA A 13 -15.22 -65.02 37.23
C ALA A 13 -16.18 -64.20 38.16
N LEU A 14 -16.71 -63.08 37.65
CA LEU A 14 -18.05 -62.44 37.82
C LEU A 14 -18.77 -62.30 39.19
N THR A 15 -19.13 -61.06 39.56
CA THR A 15 -20.50 -60.66 39.98
C THR A 15 -20.65 -59.13 39.95
N ALA A 16 -21.84 -58.66 39.61
CA ALA A 16 -22.21 -57.26 39.40
C ALA A 16 -23.08 -56.71 40.56
N ALA A 17 -23.01 -55.40 40.81
CA ALA A 17 -24.11 -54.60 41.35
C ALA A 17 -23.89 -53.10 41.09
N LEU A 18 -24.94 -52.42 40.60
CA LEU A 18 -25.06 -50.98 40.36
C LEU A 18 -25.29 -50.20 41.67
N ALA A 19 -24.72 -48.99 41.78
CA ALA A 19 -25.39 -47.78 42.31
C ALA A 19 -24.52 -46.53 42.06
N ALA A 20 -25.17 -45.37 41.90
CA ALA A 20 -24.69 -44.19 41.21
C ALA A 20 -24.25 -43.02 42.11
N THR A 21 -23.58 -42.03 41.47
CA THR A 21 -23.34 -40.60 41.81
C THR A 21 -22.08 -40.25 42.64
N PRO A 22 -21.58 -38.99 42.59
CA PRO A 22 -20.83 -38.41 41.47
C PRO A 22 -19.46 -37.90 41.93
N PHE A 23 -18.37 -38.21 41.22
CA PHE A 23 -17.03 -37.71 41.57
C PHE A 23 -16.42 -36.83 40.49
N SER A 24 -15.92 -35.70 41.01
CA SER A 24 -15.14 -34.64 40.40
C SER A 24 -14.11 -35.12 39.37
N LEU A 25 -14.10 -34.48 38.20
CA LEU A 25 -13.01 -34.59 37.21
C LEU A 25 -11.76 -33.87 37.75
N ALA A 26 -10.88 -34.63 38.39
CA ALA A 26 -9.51 -34.24 38.64
C ALA A 26 -8.55 -35.31 38.12
N GLN A 27 -7.61 -34.84 37.30
CA GLN A 27 -6.31 -35.45 36.95
C GLN A 27 -6.28 -36.62 35.96
N ALA A 28 -6.08 -36.26 34.69
CA ALA A 28 -5.07 -36.88 33.83
C ALA A 28 -4.62 -35.89 32.75
N ALA A 29 -3.52 -35.17 33.00
CA ALA A 29 -2.70 -34.58 31.94
C ALA A 29 -1.24 -34.69 32.38
N GLN A 30 -0.57 -35.73 31.84
CA GLN A 30 0.85 -35.95 32.00
C GLN A 30 1.64 -34.82 31.32
N VAL A 31 2.43 -34.15 32.16
CA VAL A 31 3.76 -33.55 31.94
C VAL A 31 4.26 -33.52 30.48
N ALA A 32 4.19 -32.35 29.85
CA ALA A 32 5.12 -31.95 28.81
C ALA A 32 6.36 -31.31 29.47
N PRO A 33 7.59 -31.52 28.98
CA PRO A 33 8.78 -30.92 29.57
C PRO A 33 8.74 -29.40 29.43
N ALA A 34 9.04 -28.71 30.53
CA ALA A 34 9.05 -27.25 30.61
C ALA A 34 10.11 -26.67 29.66
N THR A 35 9.66 -25.79 28.76
CA THR A 35 10.54 -24.85 28.05
C THR A 35 11.23 -23.94 29.06
N PRO A 36 12.55 -23.69 28.96
CA PRO A 36 13.22 -22.73 29.82
C PRO A 36 12.64 -21.34 29.53
N LYS A 37 11.96 -20.76 30.53
CA LYS A 37 11.55 -19.37 30.50
C LYS A 37 12.80 -18.50 30.55
N ILE A 38 13.18 -17.90 29.43
CA ILE A 38 13.92 -16.64 29.49
C ILE A 38 12.89 -15.59 29.92
N ALA A 39 12.73 -15.43 31.22
CA ALA A 39 11.99 -14.33 31.80
C ALA A 39 12.80 -13.06 31.54
N VAL A 40 12.34 -12.24 30.61
CA VAL A 40 12.66 -10.81 30.67
C VAL A 40 11.59 -10.23 31.60
N ASP A 41 11.88 -10.21 32.90
CA ASP A 41 10.99 -9.60 33.88
C ASP A 41 10.67 -8.17 33.42
N ALA A 42 9.37 -7.88 33.27
CA ALA A 42 8.93 -6.50 33.15
C ALA A 42 9.42 -5.78 34.42
N PRO A 43 10.19 -4.68 34.31
CA PRO A 43 10.69 -3.99 35.48
C PRO A 43 9.52 -3.53 36.36
N ALA A 44 9.69 -3.65 37.67
CA ALA A 44 8.70 -3.17 38.64
C ALA A 44 8.33 -1.70 38.35
N PRO A 45 7.05 -1.32 38.49
CA PRO A 45 6.64 0.07 38.37
C PRO A 45 7.42 0.92 39.39
N ILE A 46 7.96 2.05 38.94
CA ILE A 46 8.77 2.91 39.80
C ILE A 46 7.82 3.64 40.73
N ALA A 47 8.17 3.70 42.02
CA ALA A 47 7.44 4.50 42.97
C ALA A 47 7.63 5.98 42.64
N ILE A 48 6.54 6.66 42.26
CA ILE A 48 6.51 8.10 42.05
C ILE A 48 5.82 8.72 43.25
N GLU A 49 6.44 9.73 43.85
CA GLU A 49 5.84 10.47 44.95
C GLU A 49 4.48 11.08 44.52
N PRO A 50 3.41 10.96 45.32
CA PRO A 50 2.07 11.40 44.92
C PRO A 50 2.01 12.84 44.42
N ALA A 51 2.73 13.75 45.08
CA ALA A 51 2.79 15.17 44.71
C ALA A 51 3.45 15.39 43.33
N ILE A 52 4.50 14.63 43.01
CA ILE A 52 5.17 14.70 41.70
C ILE A 52 4.25 14.13 40.61
N ASN A 53 3.59 13.00 40.90
CA ASN A 53 2.64 12.42 39.96
C ASN A 53 1.46 13.36 39.70
N GLU A 54 0.93 14.00 40.74
CA GLU A 54 -0.13 15.00 40.62
C GLU A 54 0.31 16.20 39.78
N LEU A 55 1.53 16.72 39.99
CA LEU A 55 2.07 17.83 39.20
C LEU A 55 2.19 17.47 37.71
N LEU A 56 2.70 16.27 37.38
CA LEU A 56 2.83 15.79 36.01
C LEU A 56 1.47 15.55 35.34
N GLU A 57 0.50 15.01 36.06
CA GLU A 57 -0.87 14.80 35.56
C GLU A 57 -1.60 16.13 35.36
N LYS A 58 -1.50 17.08 36.30
CA LYS A 58 -2.06 18.43 36.17
C LYS A 58 -1.48 19.17 34.97
N SER A 59 -0.18 19.04 34.74
CA SER A 59 0.45 19.62 33.56
C SER A 59 -0.13 19.02 32.28
N ALA A 60 -0.20 17.69 32.15
CA ALA A 60 -0.81 17.04 30.99
C ALA A 60 -2.27 17.49 30.77
N GLN A 61 -3.06 17.61 31.83
CA GLN A 61 -4.44 18.10 31.77
C GLN A 61 -4.53 19.55 31.29
N ALA A 62 -3.66 20.43 31.79
CA ALA A 62 -3.63 21.85 31.40
C ALA A 62 -3.46 22.01 29.89
N TYR A 63 -2.58 21.22 29.26
CA TYR A 63 -2.42 21.25 27.80
C TYR A 63 -3.62 20.68 27.04
N THR A 64 -4.26 19.62 27.52
CA THR A 64 -5.46 19.06 26.87
C THR A 64 -6.68 19.99 26.91
N GLY A 65 -6.74 20.89 27.88
CA GLY A 65 -7.82 21.87 28.02
C GLY A 65 -7.68 23.10 27.12
N LEU A 66 -6.57 23.26 26.39
CA LEU A 66 -6.33 24.45 25.58
C LEU A 66 -7.11 24.40 24.27
N THR A 67 -7.86 25.47 23.99
CA THR A 67 -8.48 25.74 22.68
C THR A 67 -7.49 26.30 21.66
N GLY A 68 -6.29 26.65 22.13
CA GLY A 68 -5.16 27.07 21.32
C GLY A 68 -3.96 27.41 22.20
N LEU A 69 -2.76 27.32 21.64
CA LEU A 69 -1.50 27.58 22.30
C LEU A 69 -0.52 28.20 21.29
N SER A 70 0.05 29.34 21.64
CA SER A 70 1.21 29.90 20.94
C SER A 70 2.33 30.11 21.94
N MET A 71 3.57 29.78 21.57
CA MET A 71 4.74 30.01 22.39
C MET A 71 6.00 30.13 21.55
N HIS A 72 6.95 30.91 22.05
CA HIS A 72 8.31 30.97 21.56
C HIS A 72 9.17 29.97 22.33
N PHE A 73 10.15 29.36 21.68
CA PHE A 73 11.14 28.53 22.35
C PHE A 73 12.56 28.89 21.92
N VAL A 74 13.49 28.73 22.86
CA VAL A 74 14.93 28.80 22.62
C VAL A 74 15.56 27.54 23.19
N THR A 75 16.27 26.79 22.35
CA THR A 75 17.04 25.62 22.76
C THR A 75 18.52 25.84 22.57
N THR A 76 19.29 25.61 23.61
CA THR A 76 20.75 25.59 23.59
C THR A 76 21.24 24.15 23.72
N ARG A 77 22.00 23.67 22.74
CA ARG A 77 22.68 22.37 22.75
C ARG A 77 24.15 22.57 23.07
N GLN A 78 24.62 21.92 24.13
CA GLN A 78 26.02 21.87 24.52
C GLN A 78 26.58 20.45 24.35
N SER A 79 27.71 20.32 23.65
CA SER A 79 28.40 19.05 23.42
C SER A 79 29.92 19.29 23.45
N GLY A 80 30.56 19.01 24.59
CA GLY A 80 31.92 19.49 24.84
C GLY A 80 31.96 21.03 24.91
N GLU A 81 32.91 21.66 24.23
CA GLU A 81 33.03 23.13 24.17
C GLU A 81 32.07 23.79 23.16
N GLN A 82 31.40 22.99 22.31
CA GLN A 82 30.50 23.52 21.28
C GLN A 82 29.11 23.81 21.85
N THR A 83 28.64 25.04 21.63
CA THR A 83 27.29 25.47 21.96
C THR A 83 26.56 25.89 20.68
N VAL A 84 25.38 25.32 20.44
CA VAL A 84 24.51 25.68 19.30
C VAL A 84 23.17 26.11 19.85
N THR A 85 22.70 27.29 19.43
CA THR A 85 21.38 27.82 19.81
C THR A 85 20.41 27.73 18.64
N THR A 86 19.17 27.42 18.93
CA THR A 86 18.08 27.35 17.95
C THR A 86 16.82 27.92 18.58
N SER A 87 16.09 28.76 17.86
CA SER A 87 14.84 29.34 18.34
C SER A 87 13.73 29.16 17.33
N GLY A 88 12.49 29.25 17.81
CA GLY A 88 11.33 29.06 16.95
C GLY A 88 10.03 29.31 17.66
N ASP A 89 8.96 29.21 16.88
CA ASP A 89 7.60 29.44 17.34
C ASP A 89 6.76 28.18 17.14
N ILE A 90 5.91 27.93 18.13
CA ILE A 90 4.92 26.85 18.11
C ILE A 90 3.55 27.51 18.08
N SER A 91 2.73 27.10 17.11
CA SER A 91 1.32 27.46 17.03
C SER A 91 0.48 26.20 16.99
N PHE A 92 -0.50 26.09 17.88
CA PHE A 92 -1.33 24.91 18.03
C PHE A 92 -2.78 25.36 18.24
N ALA A 93 -3.68 25.09 17.30
CA ALA A 93 -5.10 25.48 17.41
C ALA A 93 -6.00 24.32 17.83
N ASN A 94 -5.61 23.10 17.49
CA ASN A 94 -6.28 21.87 17.89
C ASN A 94 -5.32 20.70 17.62
N PRO A 95 -5.57 19.50 18.17
CA PRO A 95 -4.81 18.29 17.89
C PRO A 95 -4.47 18.02 16.41
N ASP A 96 -5.28 18.52 15.47
CA ASP A 96 -5.13 18.27 14.04
C ASP A 96 -4.47 19.42 13.25
N ARG A 97 -4.20 20.55 13.90
CA ARG A 97 -3.59 21.75 13.31
C ARG A 97 -2.49 22.31 14.20
N ALA A 98 -1.26 22.10 13.76
CA ALA A 98 -0.06 22.57 14.43
C ALA A 98 0.93 23.11 13.41
N LYS A 99 1.63 24.18 13.77
CA LYS A 99 2.76 24.70 13.02
C LYS A 99 3.94 24.87 13.97
N VAL A 100 5.09 24.42 13.53
CA VAL A 100 6.37 24.71 14.16
C VAL A 100 7.26 25.36 13.13
N GLU A 101 7.79 26.52 13.49
CA GLU A 101 8.69 27.28 12.67
C GLU A 101 9.99 27.46 13.42
N ILE A 102 11.09 27.08 12.80
CA ILE A 102 12.39 27.07 13.46
C ILE A 102 13.38 27.86 12.63
N VAL A 103 14.04 28.80 13.28
CA VAL A 103 15.05 29.67 12.68
C VAL A 103 16.41 29.29 13.25
N THR A 104 17.34 28.99 12.35
CA THR A 104 18.74 28.71 12.67
C THR A 104 19.64 29.65 11.87
N GLU A 105 20.93 29.71 12.20
CA GLU A 105 21.93 30.43 11.40
C GLU A 105 21.99 29.95 9.94
N LYS A 106 21.58 28.70 9.67
CA LYS A 106 21.60 28.08 8.33
C LYS A 106 20.31 28.29 7.54
N GLY A 107 19.29 28.91 8.14
CA GLY A 107 18.01 29.17 7.50
C GLY A 107 16.81 28.76 8.35
N ARG A 108 15.64 28.84 7.71
CA ARG A 108 14.33 28.55 8.27
C ARG A 108 13.92 27.12 7.91
N THR A 109 13.30 26.43 8.85
CA THR A 109 12.59 25.17 8.62
C THR A 109 11.17 25.32 9.14
N VAL A 110 10.21 24.74 8.43
CA VAL A 110 8.79 24.90 8.77
C VAL A 110 8.14 23.53 8.69
N VAL A 111 7.50 23.14 9.79
CA VAL A 111 6.65 21.96 9.80
C VAL A 111 5.21 22.38 10.05
N VAL A 112 4.31 22.00 9.15
CA VAL A 112 2.88 22.32 9.23
C VAL A 112 2.08 21.03 9.15
N ALA A 113 1.34 20.74 10.21
CA ALA A 113 0.31 19.72 10.24
C ALA A 113 -1.05 20.41 10.05
N ASP A 114 -1.78 20.01 9.01
CA ASP A 114 -3.15 20.47 8.76
C ASP A 114 -4.00 19.30 8.25
N GLY A 115 -4.93 18.83 9.09
CA GLY A 115 -5.68 17.61 8.80
C GLY A 115 -4.72 16.42 8.66
N GLU A 116 -4.87 15.58 7.65
CA GLU A 116 -4.04 14.36 7.47
C GLU A 116 -2.66 14.63 6.83
N LYS A 117 -2.38 15.87 6.43
CA LYS A 117 -1.15 16.23 5.75
C LYS A 117 -0.15 16.86 6.71
N LEU A 118 1.10 16.45 6.57
CA LEU A 118 2.25 17.06 7.22
C LEU A 118 3.22 17.56 6.15
N TRP A 119 3.43 18.86 6.13
CA TRP A 119 4.44 19.52 5.33
C TRP A 119 5.68 19.73 6.16
N ASN A 120 6.85 19.41 5.62
CA ASN A 120 8.13 19.59 6.28
C ASN A 120 9.12 20.25 5.31
N GLU A 121 9.32 21.55 5.46
CA GLU A 121 10.43 22.28 4.83
C GLU A 121 11.72 21.95 5.57
N MET A 122 12.57 21.15 4.93
CA MET A 122 13.87 20.76 5.48
C MET A 122 14.91 21.87 5.31
N ASP A 123 14.79 22.61 4.20
CA ASP A 123 15.55 23.81 3.87
C ASP A 123 14.76 24.64 2.82
N PRO A 124 15.15 25.89 2.53
CA PRO A 124 14.42 26.76 1.59
C PRO A 124 14.22 26.21 0.17
N LYS A 125 14.96 25.17 -0.22
CA LYS A 125 14.94 24.53 -1.54
C LYS A 125 14.38 23.10 -1.50
N THR A 126 14.04 22.56 -0.34
CA THR A 126 13.62 21.15 -0.23
C THR A 126 12.52 20.97 0.81
N TYR A 127 11.41 20.36 0.39
CA TYR A 127 10.29 20.03 1.28
C TYR A 127 9.86 18.57 1.14
N ARG A 128 9.24 18.03 2.18
CA ARG A 128 8.62 16.71 2.19
C ARG A 128 7.14 16.84 2.54
N VAL A 129 6.32 15.93 2.02
CA VAL A 129 4.91 15.80 2.39
C VAL A 129 4.70 14.39 2.90
N ASP A 130 4.27 14.28 4.15
CA ASP A 130 3.93 13.01 4.77
C ASP A 130 2.45 12.91 5.05
N GLU A 131 1.96 11.68 5.09
CA GLU A 131 0.68 11.38 5.71
C GLU A 131 0.89 11.25 7.22
N ALA A 132 0.15 12.03 7.98
CA ALA A 132 0.29 12.05 9.41
C ALA A 132 -0.97 11.47 10.07
N LYS A 133 -0.85 10.21 10.49
CA LYS A 133 -1.94 9.46 11.14
C LYS A 133 -2.07 9.89 12.59
N GLY A 134 -3.10 10.67 12.87
CA GLY A 134 -3.42 11.14 14.21
C GLY A 134 -2.37 12.09 14.79
N ILE A 135 -2.70 12.59 15.98
CA ILE A 135 -1.99 13.68 16.66
C ILE A 135 -0.54 13.28 16.97
N ALA A 136 -0.36 12.10 17.57
CA ALA A 136 0.96 11.60 17.92
C ALA A 136 1.85 11.37 16.69
N GLY A 137 1.29 10.91 15.57
CA GLY A 137 2.03 10.73 14.31
C GLY A 137 2.52 12.06 13.72
N LYS A 138 1.67 13.09 13.75
CA LYS A 138 1.99 14.47 13.32
C LYS A 138 3.11 15.06 14.16
N PHE A 139 2.98 14.98 15.49
CA PHE A 139 3.98 15.50 16.41
C PHE A 139 5.31 14.72 16.36
N MET A 140 5.29 13.39 16.23
CA MET A 140 6.51 12.58 16.07
C MET A 140 7.26 12.87 14.77
N ALA A 141 6.58 13.39 13.74
CA ALA A 141 7.22 13.81 12.50
C ALA A 141 7.83 15.21 12.61
N ILE A 142 7.14 16.14 13.31
CA ILE A 142 7.69 17.44 13.75
C ILE A 142 8.92 17.25 14.64
N GLN A 143 8.89 16.26 15.53
CA GLN A 143 9.99 15.95 16.44
C GLN A 143 11.23 15.38 15.72
N ARG A 144 11.03 14.67 14.62
CA ARG A 144 12.13 14.07 13.83
C ARG A 144 12.93 15.10 13.03
N SER A 145 12.38 16.30 12.79
CA SER A 145 13.07 17.31 11.99
C SER A 145 14.13 18.09 12.77
N GLN A 146 14.09 18.14 14.11
CA GLN A 146 15.14 18.78 14.92
C GLN A 146 15.31 18.16 16.32
N ALA A 147 16.55 17.80 16.64
CA ALA A 147 16.96 17.21 17.92
C ALA A 147 16.80 18.13 19.17
N ALA A 148 16.21 19.32 19.01
CA ALA A 148 16.04 20.33 20.05
C ALA A 148 14.62 20.40 20.63
N MET A 149 13.61 19.86 19.95
CA MET A 149 12.25 19.78 20.48
C MET A 149 12.04 18.40 21.09
N ASN A 150 12.46 18.32 22.35
CA ASN A 150 12.47 17.11 23.17
C ASN A 150 11.12 16.36 23.13
N PHE A 151 11.21 15.02 23.09
CA PHE A 151 10.18 13.96 23.20
C PHE A 151 8.99 14.26 24.15
N SER A 152 9.18 15.22 25.04
CA SER A 152 8.37 15.62 26.16
C SER A 152 7.14 16.44 25.81
N LEU A 153 7.30 17.54 25.09
CA LEU A 153 6.22 18.52 24.90
C LEU A 153 5.12 17.92 24.02
N ALA A 154 5.49 17.19 22.96
CA ALA A 154 4.55 16.46 22.12
C ALA A 154 3.68 15.49 22.93
N SER A 155 4.30 14.72 23.83
CA SER A 155 3.59 13.74 24.65
C SER A 155 2.61 14.42 25.62
N VAL A 156 3.05 15.50 26.27
CA VAL A 156 2.22 16.29 27.18
C VAL A 156 1.08 17.01 26.43
N LEU A 157 1.33 17.54 25.23
CA LEU A 157 0.30 18.11 24.33
C LEU A 157 -0.75 17.08 23.91
N THR A 158 -0.41 15.79 23.89
CA THR A 158 -1.37 14.69 23.64
C THR A 158 -2.05 14.17 24.91
N GLY A 159 -1.88 14.84 26.05
CA GLY A 159 -2.49 14.46 27.33
C GLY A 159 -1.83 13.26 28.00
N ARG A 160 -0.64 12.85 27.56
CA ARG A 160 0.14 11.80 28.22
C ARG A 160 1.13 12.44 29.18
N PRO A 161 1.06 12.15 30.49
CA PRO A 161 2.04 12.65 31.44
C PRO A 161 3.42 12.07 31.12
N PHE A 162 4.45 12.84 31.43
CA PHE A 162 5.84 12.52 31.07
C PHE A 162 6.29 11.16 31.62
N SER A 163 5.87 10.84 32.85
CA SER A 163 6.16 9.56 33.54
C SER A 163 5.60 8.32 32.84
N LYS A 164 4.67 8.49 31.89
CA LYS A 164 4.04 7.39 31.13
C LYS A 164 4.51 7.32 29.67
N ILE A 165 5.49 8.13 29.28
CA ILE A 165 6.17 8.00 27.99
C ILE A 165 7.00 6.71 28.03
N GLY A 166 7.07 5.99 26.91
CA GLY A 166 7.63 4.62 26.78
C GLY A 166 9.13 4.42 27.07
N PHE A 167 9.70 5.23 27.96
CA PHE A 167 10.99 5.01 28.57
C PHE A 167 10.89 4.03 29.72
N ARG A 168 11.97 3.27 29.92
CA ARG A 168 12.22 2.60 31.19
C ARG A 168 12.81 3.64 32.13
N TRP A 169 11.93 4.28 32.89
CA TRP A 169 12.31 5.19 33.95
C TRP A 169 13.07 4.41 35.04
N GLU A 170 14.03 5.05 35.69
CA GLU A 170 14.81 4.51 36.81
C GLU A 170 14.44 5.20 38.11
N SER A 171 14.28 6.52 38.03
CA SER A 171 13.87 7.34 39.16
C SER A 171 13.12 8.56 38.67
N VAL A 172 12.23 9.03 39.54
CA VAL A 172 11.53 10.30 39.42
C VAL A 172 11.68 11.02 40.75
N SER A 173 12.17 12.25 40.74
CA SER A 173 12.38 13.03 41.97
C SER A 173 12.05 14.50 41.75
N ALA A 174 11.64 15.19 42.81
CA ALA A 174 11.45 16.63 42.76
C ALA A 174 12.79 17.36 42.60
N LEU A 175 12.75 18.52 41.97
CA LEU A 175 13.80 19.53 41.93
C LEU A 175 13.25 20.83 42.54
N PRO A 176 14.12 21.77 42.93
CA PRO A 176 13.71 23.14 43.26
C PRO A 176 12.90 23.79 42.13
N ASP A 177 12.19 24.87 42.45
CA ASP A 177 11.43 25.68 41.50
C ASP A 177 10.36 24.92 40.69
N ASN A 178 9.65 24.00 41.36
CA ASN A 178 8.64 23.12 40.76
C ASN A 178 9.20 22.28 39.59
N GLY A 179 10.48 21.92 39.69
CA GLY A 179 11.12 21.04 38.75
C GLY A 179 10.86 19.57 39.06
N VAL A 180 10.86 18.73 38.03
CA VAL A 180 10.81 17.27 38.14
C VAL A 180 11.98 16.69 37.37
N LYS A 181 12.79 15.88 38.03
CA LYS A 181 13.87 15.10 37.43
C LYS A 181 13.37 13.70 37.11
N LEU A 182 13.55 13.26 35.87
CA LEU A 182 13.26 11.90 35.42
C LEU A 182 14.54 11.30 34.83
N VAL A 183 14.95 10.13 35.32
CA VAL A 183 16.12 9.39 34.82
C VAL A 183 15.65 8.16 34.06
N ALA A 184 16.21 7.92 32.86
CA ALA A 184 15.89 6.76 32.04
C ALA A 184 17.14 6.18 31.37
N ASN A 185 17.17 4.86 31.17
CA ASN A 185 18.25 4.15 30.48
C ASN A 185 17.75 3.43 29.22
N LEU A 186 18.49 3.55 28.11
CA LEU A 186 18.20 2.86 26.85
C LEU A 186 18.86 1.47 26.81
N GLY A 187 18.28 0.48 27.50
CA GLY A 187 18.65 -0.94 27.39
C GLY A 187 18.99 -1.64 28.71
N THR A 188 19.42 -2.89 28.64
CA THR A 188 19.73 -3.75 29.81
C THR A 188 21.22 -4.05 29.97
N ALA A 189 22.09 -3.48 29.13
CA ALA A 189 23.52 -3.76 29.13
C ALA A 189 24.31 -2.66 29.87
N PRO A 190 25.37 -2.99 30.61
CA PRO A 190 26.28 -1.97 31.15
C PRO A 190 26.90 -1.17 29.98
N ASN A 191 26.86 0.16 30.06
CA ASN A 191 27.29 1.16 29.05
C ASN A 191 26.22 1.64 28.04
N THR A 192 24.93 1.45 28.32
CA THR A 192 23.84 2.10 27.55
C THR A 192 23.71 3.60 27.85
N ALA A 193 23.23 4.37 26.88
CA ALA A 193 23.06 5.81 27.03
C ALA A 193 22.04 6.14 28.14
N GLN A 194 22.41 7.02 29.07
CA GLN A 194 21.55 7.54 30.13
C GLN A 194 20.93 8.87 29.71
N TYR A 195 19.62 9.00 29.93
CA TYR A 195 18.86 10.22 29.76
C TYR A 195 18.45 10.77 31.12
N VAL A 196 18.70 12.06 31.33
CA VAL A 196 18.19 12.80 32.48
C VAL A 196 17.35 13.96 31.95
N PHE A 197 16.08 13.98 32.31
CA PHE A 197 15.14 15.04 31.97
C PHE A 197 14.87 15.87 33.23
N SER A 198 15.04 17.20 33.15
CA SER A 198 14.64 18.14 34.19
C SER A 198 13.56 19.05 33.62
N VAL A 199 12.33 18.92 34.10
CA VAL A 199 11.14 19.62 33.59
C VAL A 199 10.66 20.61 34.63
N TYR A 200 10.56 21.89 34.29
CA TYR A 200 10.11 22.95 35.19
C TYR A 200 8.72 23.41 34.79
N ILE A 201 7.76 23.25 35.71
CA ILE A 201 6.33 23.51 35.49
C ILE A 201 5.93 24.73 36.33
N ASP A 202 5.28 25.70 35.71
CA ASP A 202 4.73 26.84 36.42
C ASP A 202 3.49 26.39 37.23
N PRO A 203 3.45 26.58 38.54
CA PRO A 203 2.35 26.07 39.37
C PRO A 203 1.04 26.84 39.16
N THR A 204 1.09 28.03 38.55
CA THR A 204 -0.10 28.89 38.37
C THR A 204 -0.99 28.42 37.23
N ASP A 205 -0.40 27.99 36.12
CA ASP A 205 -1.10 27.51 34.92
C ASP A 205 -0.78 26.06 34.56
N SER A 206 0.12 25.41 35.32
CA SER A 206 0.59 24.04 35.10
C SER A 206 1.28 23.82 33.74
N LEU A 207 1.73 24.89 33.06
CA LEU A 207 2.42 24.79 31.79
C LEU A 207 3.95 24.72 31.98
N ILE A 208 4.62 23.99 31.09
CA ILE A 208 6.07 23.82 31.10
C ILE A 208 6.76 25.12 30.67
N ARG A 209 7.75 25.56 31.45
CA ARG A 209 8.57 26.76 31.17
C ARG A 209 9.97 26.40 30.68
N ARG A 210 10.52 25.30 31.16
CA ARG A 210 11.88 24.86 30.81
C ARG A 210 12.00 23.34 30.82
N VAL A 211 12.74 22.81 29.87
CA VAL A 211 13.13 21.40 29.82
C VAL A 211 14.62 21.30 29.58
N GLU A 212 15.33 20.64 30.48
CA GLU A 212 16.72 20.25 30.29
C GLU A 212 16.79 18.75 30.01
N VAL A 213 17.58 18.34 29.01
CA VAL A 213 17.84 16.94 28.69
C VAL A 213 19.34 16.73 28.62
N SER A 214 19.86 15.90 29.51
CA SER A 214 21.24 15.42 29.45
C SER A 214 21.26 14.00 28.90
N LEU A 215 22.04 13.80 27.83
CA LEU A 215 22.31 12.51 27.21
C LEU A 215 23.77 12.14 27.45
N THR A 216 24.00 11.09 28.23
CA THR A 216 25.35 10.57 28.50
C THR A 216 25.53 9.23 27.81
N ALA A 217 26.44 9.14 26.86
CA ALA A 217 26.80 7.89 26.17
C ALA A 217 28.31 7.79 26.01
N LYS A 218 28.91 6.65 26.39
CA LYS A 218 30.37 6.40 26.29
C LYS A 218 31.20 7.58 26.84
N GLU A 219 30.87 8.03 28.06
CA GLU A 219 31.53 9.14 28.77
C GLU A 219 31.41 10.54 28.12
N LYS A 220 30.60 10.68 27.08
CA LYS A 220 30.28 11.98 26.47
C LYS A 220 28.88 12.41 26.87
N THR A 221 28.77 13.61 27.42
CA THR A 221 27.50 14.23 27.78
C THR A 221 27.14 15.31 26.76
N THR A 222 25.92 15.24 26.22
CA THR A 222 25.29 16.33 25.47
C THR A 222 24.13 16.86 26.29
N VAL A 223 24.07 18.17 26.50
CA VAL A 223 22.99 18.82 27.24
C VAL A 223 22.15 19.67 26.29
N PHE A 224 20.85 19.56 26.38
CA PHE A 224 19.88 20.39 25.69
C PHE A 224 19.10 21.16 26.74
N ASN A 225 19.09 22.49 26.66
CA ASN A 225 18.29 23.34 27.53
C ASN A 225 17.29 24.13 26.68
N THR A 226 16.00 23.84 26.83
CA THR A 226 14.92 24.50 26.11
C THR A 226 14.11 25.36 27.07
N VAL A 227 13.99 26.65 26.76
CA VAL A 227 13.16 27.62 27.50
C VAL A 227 11.99 28.04 26.62
N PHE A 228 10.79 28.12 27.21
CA PHE A 228 9.57 28.59 26.56
C PHE A 228 9.19 29.98 27.08
N SER A 229 8.89 30.90 26.17
CA SER A 229 8.45 32.27 26.45
C SER A 229 7.24 32.65 25.61
N ASP A 230 6.68 33.83 25.85
CA ASP A 230 5.55 34.40 25.07
C ASP A 230 4.34 33.46 24.95
N ILE A 231 4.12 32.68 26.02
CA ILE A 231 3.08 31.65 26.08
C ILE A 231 1.71 32.32 26.12
N LYS A 232 0.88 32.02 25.11
CA LYS A 232 -0.51 32.49 25.00
C LYS A 232 -1.44 31.28 24.92
N THR A 233 -2.40 31.23 25.84
CA THR A 233 -3.50 30.26 25.82
C THR A 233 -4.70 30.91 25.12
N ALA A 234 -5.35 30.17 24.22
CA ALA A 234 -6.43 30.66 23.34
C ALA A 234 -6.08 31.88 22.45
N PRO A 235 -4.92 31.92 21.76
CA PRO A 235 -4.65 32.96 20.77
C PRO A 235 -5.58 32.84 19.55
N GLU A 236 -5.89 33.96 18.92
CA GLU A 236 -6.60 33.96 17.64
C GLU A 236 -5.66 33.51 16.51
N PHE A 237 -6.09 32.49 15.76
CA PHE A 237 -5.37 32.01 14.58
C PHE A 237 -6.19 32.23 13.32
N THR A 238 -5.51 32.65 12.25
CA THR A 238 -6.13 32.70 10.90
C THR A 238 -5.88 31.37 10.19
N PRO A 239 -6.66 31.00 9.16
CA PRO A 239 -6.36 29.82 8.34
C PRO A 239 -4.92 29.83 7.79
N ALA A 240 -4.38 31.01 7.47
CA ALA A 240 -3.01 31.16 6.97
C ALA A 240 -1.93 30.68 7.96
N THR A 241 -2.23 30.64 9.26
CA THR A 241 -1.30 30.16 10.29
C THR A 241 -0.91 28.69 10.08
N PHE A 242 -1.81 27.86 9.55
CA PHE A 242 -1.62 26.42 9.34
C PHE A 242 -1.53 26.03 7.87
N THR A 243 -1.27 27.00 6.99
CA THR A 243 -0.98 26.71 5.58
C THR A 243 0.50 26.83 5.31
N TYR A 244 1.05 25.82 4.64
CA TYR A 244 2.39 25.88 4.07
C TYR A 244 2.30 25.82 2.55
N THR A 245 2.97 26.76 1.88
CA THR A 245 3.12 26.78 0.43
C THR A 245 4.61 26.71 0.14
N PRO A 246 5.12 25.62 -0.47
CA PRO A 246 6.52 25.55 -0.88
C PRO A 246 6.87 26.68 -1.83
N SER A 247 8.11 27.18 -1.75
CA SER A 247 8.65 28.10 -2.76
C SER A 247 8.57 27.44 -4.16
N PRO A 248 8.33 28.20 -5.25
CA PRO A 248 8.36 27.66 -6.62
C PRO A 248 9.67 26.94 -6.97
N GLU A 249 10.77 27.28 -6.29
CA GLU A 249 12.09 26.67 -6.49
C GLU A 249 12.32 25.43 -5.61
N ALA A 250 11.45 25.17 -4.62
CA ALA A 250 11.61 24.08 -3.68
C ALA A 250 11.21 22.74 -4.32
N LYS A 251 12.04 21.71 -4.13
CA LYS A 251 11.84 20.36 -4.65
C LYS A 251 11.23 19.45 -3.60
N LEU A 252 10.30 18.59 -4.04
CA LEU A 252 9.76 17.52 -3.20
C LEU A 252 10.83 16.45 -2.96
N TYR A 253 11.16 16.20 -1.70
CA TYR A 253 12.01 15.12 -1.27
C TYR A 253 11.20 13.83 -1.16
N VAL A 254 11.70 12.77 -1.81
CA VAL A 254 11.15 11.42 -1.74
C VAL A 254 12.19 10.55 -1.06
N GLU A 255 11.84 10.00 0.11
CA GLU A 255 12.73 9.13 0.87
C GLU A 255 13.02 7.85 0.07
N PRO A 256 14.30 7.48 -0.11
CA PRO A 256 14.63 6.30 -0.89
C PRO A 256 14.20 5.03 -0.12
N PRO A 257 13.80 3.95 -0.82
CA PRO A 257 13.27 2.76 -0.17
C PRO A 257 14.32 2.10 0.75
N MET A 258 13.86 1.55 1.88
CA MET A 258 14.70 0.94 2.93
C MET A 258 15.43 -0.34 2.51
N PHE A 259 15.02 -0.93 1.40
CA PHE A 259 15.60 -2.11 0.77
C PHE A 259 15.26 -2.07 -0.73
N ASP A 260 15.83 -2.97 -1.53
CA ASP A 260 15.53 -3.02 -2.96
C ASP A 260 14.03 -3.32 -3.21
N PRO A 261 13.29 -2.45 -3.92
CA PRO A 261 11.88 -2.66 -4.23
C PRO A 261 11.56 -3.93 -5.04
N LYS A 262 12.57 -4.57 -5.63
CA LYS A 262 12.43 -5.86 -6.33
C LYS A 262 12.23 -7.04 -5.39
N LEU A 263 12.52 -6.88 -4.10
CA LEU A 263 12.28 -7.88 -3.06
C LEU A 263 10.78 -7.94 -2.77
N VAL A 264 10.08 -8.83 -3.47
CA VAL A 264 8.63 -9.04 -3.35
C VAL A 264 8.32 -10.53 -3.24
N VAL A 265 7.18 -10.87 -2.63
CA VAL A 265 6.74 -12.26 -2.51
C VAL A 265 6.64 -12.92 -3.89
N GLY A 266 7.22 -14.12 -4.03
CA GLY A 266 7.32 -14.91 -5.25
C GLY A 266 8.54 -14.58 -6.14
N ALA A 267 9.30 -13.53 -5.83
CA ALA A 267 10.55 -13.27 -6.53
C ALA A 267 11.67 -14.19 -6.03
N ASP A 268 12.69 -14.39 -6.86
CA ASP A 268 13.92 -15.07 -6.44
C ASP A 268 14.73 -14.14 -5.53
N PRO A 269 15.27 -14.65 -4.39
CA PRO A 269 16.21 -13.90 -3.59
C PRO A 269 17.49 -13.62 -4.39
N TYR A 270 18.19 -12.52 -4.07
CA TYR A 270 19.53 -12.31 -4.63
C TYR A 270 20.48 -13.42 -4.19
N GLU A 271 21.53 -13.66 -4.96
CA GLU A 271 22.51 -14.68 -4.63
C GLU A 271 23.06 -14.49 -3.21
N LEU A 272 23.04 -15.55 -2.40
CA LEU A 272 23.63 -15.57 -1.08
C LEU A 272 25.12 -15.85 -1.22
N GLN A 273 25.96 -14.85 -0.93
CA GLN A 273 27.41 -14.97 -1.04
C GLN A 273 28.07 -14.70 0.32
N ALA A 274 27.68 -15.50 1.32
CA ALA A 274 27.92 -15.16 2.70
C ALA A 274 28.82 -16.19 3.41
N LYS A 275 29.85 -15.71 4.13
CA LYS A 275 30.72 -16.55 4.95
C LYS A 275 30.29 -16.49 6.41
N ASP A 276 30.17 -17.64 7.06
CA ASP A 276 29.94 -17.70 8.50
C ASP A 276 31.17 -17.32 9.32
N LEU A 277 31.02 -17.27 10.65
CA LEU A 277 32.08 -16.90 11.58
C LEU A 277 33.24 -17.91 11.61
N GLU A 278 32.99 -19.13 11.16
CA GLU A 278 33.97 -20.21 11.00
C GLU A 278 34.64 -20.18 9.61
N GLY A 279 34.21 -19.29 8.72
CA GLY A 279 34.76 -19.09 7.37
C GLY A 279 34.16 -20.01 6.30
N LYS A 280 33.12 -20.79 6.61
CA LYS A 280 32.37 -21.61 5.65
C LYS A 280 31.47 -20.70 4.80
N THR A 281 31.53 -20.90 3.48
CA THR A 281 30.65 -20.21 2.53
C THR A 281 29.29 -20.89 2.47
N HIS A 282 28.22 -20.10 2.54
CA HIS A 282 26.83 -20.52 2.43
C HIS A 282 26.21 -20.08 1.10
N THR A 283 25.36 -20.92 0.52
CA THR A 283 24.68 -20.64 -0.77
C THR A 283 23.25 -21.19 -0.74
N TRP A 284 22.35 -20.65 -1.58
CA TRP A 284 20.94 -21.11 -1.61
C TRP A 284 20.74 -22.60 -1.84
N LYS A 285 21.68 -23.26 -2.53
CA LYS A 285 21.64 -24.68 -2.82
C LYS A 285 21.57 -25.55 -1.56
N GLU A 286 22.21 -25.14 -0.46
CA GLU A 286 22.19 -25.92 0.78
C GLU A 286 20.85 -25.81 1.54
N PHE A 287 20.01 -24.85 1.16
CA PHE A 287 18.72 -24.58 1.77
C PHE A 287 17.53 -25.03 0.92
N GLU A 288 17.76 -25.74 -0.19
CA GLU A 288 16.70 -26.28 -1.04
C GLU A 288 15.71 -27.12 -0.22
N GLY A 289 14.41 -26.83 -0.37
CA GLY A 289 13.34 -27.51 0.36
C GLY A 289 13.14 -27.08 1.83
N LYS A 290 14.00 -26.19 2.36
CA LYS A 290 13.80 -25.55 3.67
C LYS A 290 13.10 -24.20 3.52
N VAL A 291 12.46 -23.75 4.58
CA VAL A 291 12.08 -22.34 4.74
C VAL A 291 13.24 -21.62 5.42
N VAL A 292 13.69 -20.49 4.88
CA VAL A 292 14.85 -19.75 5.42
C VAL A 292 14.44 -18.33 5.80
N LEU A 293 14.72 -17.88 7.03
CA LEU A 293 14.68 -16.46 7.36
C LEU A 293 16.07 -15.86 7.15
N LEU A 294 16.20 -15.00 6.16
CA LEU A 294 17.37 -14.14 5.99
C LEU A 294 17.17 -12.89 6.87
N ASP A 295 17.94 -12.77 7.94
CA ASP A 295 17.79 -11.72 8.96
C ASP A 295 18.97 -10.74 8.91
N PHE A 296 18.73 -9.50 8.50
CA PHE A 296 19.73 -8.44 8.48
C PHE A 296 19.72 -7.69 9.81
N TRP A 297 20.81 -7.82 10.56
CA TRP A 297 20.89 -7.39 11.95
C TRP A 297 22.29 -6.90 12.35
N ALA A 298 22.44 -6.37 13.57
CA ALA A 298 23.74 -6.05 14.13
C ALA A 298 23.71 -6.03 15.67
N THR A 299 24.85 -6.24 16.33
CA THR A 299 24.95 -6.23 17.80
C THR A 299 24.64 -4.86 18.42
N TRP A 300 24.86 -3.78 17.67
CA TRP A 300 24.55 -2.40 18.09
C TRP A 300 23.11 -1.97 17.77
N CYS A 301 22.33 -2.81 17.10
CA CYS A 301 20.95 -2.52 16.72
C CYS A 301 19.96 -2.86 17.85
N GLY A 302 19.57 -1.85 18.63
CA GLY A 302 18.61 -2.01 19.73
C GLY A 302 17.30 -2.73 19.34
N PRO A 303 16.60 -2.33 18.27
CA PRO A 303 15.39 -3.02 17.82
C PRO A 303 15.63 -4.47 17.37
N CYS A 304 16.80 -4.78 16.79
CA CYS A 304 17.17 -6.14 16.41
C CYS A 304 17.32 -7.03 17.65
N ILE A 305 18.00 -6.53 18.69
CA ILE A 305 18.14 -7.23 19.98
C ILE A 305 16.79 -7.40 20.67
N GLY A 306 15.89 -6.42 20.54
CA GLY A 306 14.52 -6.51 21.06
C GLY A 306 13.67 -7.59 20.39
N GLU A 307 13.90 -7.86 19.10
CA GLU A 307 13.20 -8.89 18.32
C GLU A 307 13.79 -10.31 18.54
N LEU A 308 15.03 -10.40 19.02
CA LEU A 308 15.79 -11.64 19.17
C LEU A 308 15.06 -12.74 19.98
N PRO A 309 14.34 -12.47 21.10
CA PRO A 309 13.58 -13.50 21.80
C PRO A 309 12.49 -14.14 20.93
N ASN A 310 11.84 -13.36 20.06
CA ASN A 310 10.84 -13.86 19.12
C ASN A 310 11.50 -14.71 18.02
N VAL A 311 12.66 -14.29 17.52
CA VAL A 311 13.44 -15.03 16.51
C VAL A 311 13.87 -16.39 17.08
N LEU A 312 14.47 -16.42 18.28
CA LEU A 312 14.92 -17.64 18.94
C LEU A 312 13.77 -18.62 19.24
N LYS A 313 12.64 -18.11 19.76
CA LYS A 313 11.43 -18.92 19.98
C LYS A 313 10.99 -19.61 18.69
N ASN A 314 10.96 -18.87 17.58
CA ASN A 314 10.57 -19.44 16.29
C ASN A 314 11.60 -20.42 15.75
N TYR A 315 12.90 -20.14 15.93
CA TYR A 315 13.96 -21.06 15.54
C TYR A 315 13.83 -22.39 16.29
N GLU A 316 13.75 -22.38 17.62
CA GLU A 316 13.60 -23.60 18.43
C GLU A 316 12.34 -24.41 18.04
N THR A 317 11.24 -23.71 17.74
CA THR A 317 9.95 -24.34 17.42
C THR A 317 9.91 -24.96 16.02
N TYR A 318 10.51 -24.29 15.04
CA TYR A 318 10.33 -24.63 13.61
C TYR A 318 11.58 -25.18 12.94
N HIS A 319 12.77 -25.01 13.52
CA HIS A 319 14.01 -25.59 12.99
C HIS A 319 13.91 -27.10 12.72
N PRO A 320 13.42 -27.94 13.66
CA PRO A 320 13.22 -29.37 13.39
C PRO A 320 12.14 -29.67 12.33
N LYS A 321 11.37 -28.67 11.91
CA LYS A 321 10.29 -28.79 10.91
C LYS A 321 10.72 -28.29 9.52
N GLY A 322 12.02 -28.03 9.31
CA GLY A 322 12.57 -27.57 8.04
C GLY A 322 12.64 -26.05 7.91
N PHE A 323 12.77 -25.33 9.03
CA PHE A 323 13.06 -23.90 9.07
C PHE A 323 14.54 -23.65 9.37
N GLU A 324 15.12 -22.62 8.79
CA GLU A 324 16.50 -22.20 9.02
C GLU A 324 16.58 -20.68 9.12
N ILE A 325 17.61 -20.17 9.80
CA ILE A 325 17.88 -18.72 9.84
C ILE A 325 19.31 -18.47 9.37
N VAL A 326 19.45 -17.50 8.46
CA VAL A 326 20.75 -16.95 8.04
C VAL A 326 20.78 -15.49 8.49
N GLY A 327 21.49 -15.21 9.56
CA GLY A 327 21.67 -13.87 10.11
C GLY A 327 22.81 -13.14 9.40
N VAL A 328 22.49 -12.19 8.53
CA VAL A 328 23.45 -11.28 7.89
C VAL A 328 23.79 -10.16 8.85
N SER A 329 24.98 -10.24 9.46
CA SER A 329 25.45 -9.22 10.39
C SER A 329 26.05 -8.01 9.65
N LEU A 330 25.59 -6.82 10.04
CA LEU A 330 26.14 -5.51 9.65
C LEU A 330 27.07 -4.95 10.74
N ASP A 331 27.66 -5.81 11.56
CA ASP A 331 28.75 -5.42 12.45
C ASP A 331 30.04 -5.14 11.65
N ASN A 332 30.98 -4.43 12.27
CA ASN A 332 32.33 -4.24 11.73
C ASN A 332 33.40 -4.98 12.55
N ASP A 333 33.03 -5.51 13.73
CA ASP A 333 33.95 -6.16 14.66
C ASP A 333 33.60 -7.65 14.80
N ALA A 334 34.44 -8.49 14.19
CA ALA A 334 34.27 -9.94 14.19
C ALA A 334 34.31 -10.53 15.61
N LYS A 335 35.14 -9.98 16.50
CA LYS A 335 35.28 -10.48 17.88
C LYS A 335 34.05 -10.11 18.69
N ALA A 336 33.57 -8.88 18.60
CA ALA A 336 32.36 -8.46 19.29
C ALA A 336 31.14 -9.28 18.84
N LEU A 337 30.99 -9.51 17.54
CA LEU A 337 29.94 -10.37 17.00
C LEU A 337 30.06 -11.83 17.49
N THR A 338 31.27 -12.40 17.44
CA THR A 338 31.52 -13.78 17.90
C THR A 338 31.23 -13.95 19.38
N ASP A 339 31.69 -13.01 20.22
CA ASP A 339 31.42 -13.03 21.66
C ASP A 339 29.91 -12.90 21.92
N PHE A 340 29.21 -12.03 21.18
CA PHE A 340 27.77 -11.86 21.31
C PHE A 340 27.00 -13.14 20.94
N VAL A 341 27.32 -13.75 19.79
CA VAL A 341 26.73 -15.00 19.31
C VAL A 341 26.93 -16.13 20.33
N LYS A 342 28.16 -16.28 20.87
CA LYS A 342 28.48 -17.29 21.89
C LYS A 342 27.76 -17.05 23.21
N ASN A 343 27.78 -15.82 23.72
CA ASN A 343 27.17 -15.48 25.00
C ASN A 343 25.64 -15.58 25.00
N ARG A 344 25.02 -15.49 23.82
CA ARG A 344 23.56 -15.60 23.63
C ARG A 344 23.13 -16.97 23.08
N ASP A 345 24.07 -17.89 22.88
CA ASP A 345 23.81 -19.23 22.32
C ASP A 345 22.99 -19.16 21.01
N LEU A 346 23.39 -18.27 20.09
CA LEU A 346 22.71 -18.13 18.79
C LEU A 346 23.11 -19.29 17.88
N LYS A 347 22.25 -20.32 17.84
CA LYS A 347 22.48 -21.60 17.14
C LYS A 347 22.25 -21.58 15.64
N TYR A 348 21.72 -20.47 15.11
CA TYR A 348 21.51 -20.33 13.67
C TYR A 348 22.73 -19.74 12.97
N ILE A 349 22.77 -19.87 11.65
CA ILE A 349 23.91 -19.46 10.83
C ILE A 349 24.06 -17.93 10.90
N ASN A 350 25.24 -17.45 11.28
CA ASN A 350 25.55 -16.02 11.32
C ASN A 350 26.67 -15.73 10.33
N VAL A 351 26.38 -14.87 9.35
CA VAL A 351 27.30 -14.52 8.28
C VAL A 351 27.80 -13.09 8.42
N PHE A 352 29.07 -12.89 8.10
CA PHE A 352 29.77 -11.65 8.39
C PHE A 352 30.93 -11.43 7.42
N ASP A 353 31.03 -10.22 6.85
CA ASP A 353 32.14 -9.83 5.98
C ASP A 353 32.93 -8.60 6.47
N GLY A 354 32.57 -8.06 7.64
CA GLY A 354 33.24 -6.94 8.29
C GLY A 354 33.08 -5.57 7.62
N LYS A 355 32.15 -5.44 6.67
CA LYS A 355 31.93 -4.17 5.94
C LYS A 355 30.73 -3.37 6.42
N GLY A 356 30.03 -3.83 7.46
CA GLY A 356 28.88 -3.14 8.03
C GLY A 356 27.78 -2.90 6.99
N TRP A 357 27.42 -1.65 6.74
CA TRP A 357 26.41 -1.28 5.73
C TRP A 357 26.83 -1.57 4.29
N ASP A 358 28.13 -1.75 4.03
CA ASP A 358 28.66 -2.14 2.72
C ASP A 358 28.84 -3.67 2.58
N ALA A 359 28.28 -4.46 3.51
CA ALA A 359 28.26 -5.91 3.41
C ALA A 359 27.69 -6.35 2.05
N VAL A 360 28.32 -7.35 1.41
CA VAL A 360 27.97 -7.77 0.04
C VAL A 360 26.49 -8.15 -0.07
N ASP A 361 25.98 -8.94 0.85
CA ASP A 361 24.57 -9.33 0.89
C ASP A 361 23.69 -8.13 1.31
N GLY A 362 24.07 -7.32 2.31
CA GLY A 362 23.33 -6.11 2.68
C GLY A 362 23.11 -5.15 1.51
N LYS A 363 24.17 -4.91 0.73
CA LYS A 363 24.17 -4.02 -0.43
C LYS A 363 23.41 -4.59 -1.62
N SER A 364 23.55 -5.89 -1.89
CA SER A 364 22.83 -6.57 -2.98
C SER A 364 21.32 -6.53 -2.77
N TYR A 365 20.88 -6.66 -1.51
CA TYR A 365 19.49 -6.53 -1.11
C TYR A 365 19.03 -5.08 -0.89
N GLY A 366 19.91 -4.10 -1.13
CA GLY A 366 19.62 -2.67 -1.01
C GLY A 366 19.31 -2.21 0.42
N VAL A 367 19.71 -2.97 1.44
CA VAL A 367 19.36 -2.74 2.85
C VAL A 367 19.92 -1.40 3.34
N ARG A 368 19.02 -0.52 3.77
CA ARG A 368 19.29 0.83 4.28
C ARG A 368 18.73 1.08 5.68
N ALA A 369 18.03 0.10 6.24
CA ALA A 369 17.54 0.10 7.61
C ALA A 369 17.53 -1.32 8.17
N ILE A 370 17.91 -1.48 9.44
CA ILE A 370 17.81 -2.74 10.19
C ILE A 370 16.99 -2.55 11.48
N PRO A 371 16.29 -3.58 11.98
CA PRO A 371 16.22 -4.95 11.45
C PRO A 371 15.53 -4.98 10.08
N PHE A 372 15.84 -5.98 9.26
CA PHE A 372 15.11 -6.30 8.03
C PHE A 372 15.16 -7.80 7.81
N THR A 373 14.03 -8.42 7.51
CA THR A 373 13.97 -9.87 7.30
C THR A 373 13.38 -10.22 5.94
N LEU A 374 13.82 -11.33 5.37
CA LEU A 374 13.16 -11.98 4.24
C LEU A 374 12.93 -13.43 4.58
N LEU A 375 11.70 -13.90 4.41
CA LEU A 375 11.38 -15.31 4.53
C LEU A 375 11.41 -15.92 3.13
N ILE A 376 12.22 -16.95 2.93
CA ILE A 376 12.36 -17.72 1.71
C ILE A 376 11.59 -19.03 1.92
N GLY A 377 10.71 -19.37 0.98
CA GLY A 377 9.91 -20.58 0.99
C GLY A 377 10.70 -21.81 0.55
N LYS A 378 10.07 -22.98 0.70
CA LYS A 378 10.65 -24.28 0.29
C LYS A 378 10.97 -24.38 -1.21
N ASP A 379 10.35 -23.51 -2.02
CA ASP A 379 10.56 -23.36 -3.45
C ASP A 379 11.75 -22.44 -3.80
N GLY A 380 12.47 -21.93 -2.79
CA GLY A 380 13.59 -21.02 -2.96
C GLY A 380 13.18 -19.58 -3.27
N LYS A 381 11.89 -19.25 -3.25
CA LYS A 381 11.37 -17.90 -3.56
C LYS A 381 11.03 -17.14 -2.29
N ILE A 382 10.97 -15.82 -2.36
CA ILE A 382 10.58 -14.99 -1.22
C ILE A 382 9.13 -15.30 -0.85
N ALA A 383 8.88 -15.89 0.32
CA ALA A 383 7.57 -16.19 0.87
C ALA A 383 6.97 -15.00 1.64
N ALA A 384 7.80 -14.19 2.31
CA ALA A 384 7.36 -12.96 2.96
C ALA A 384 8.47 -11.91 3.01
N VAL A 385 8.09 -10.65 2.84
CA VAL A 385 9.00 -9.50 2.95
C VAL A 385 8.80 -8.84 4.31
N ASN A 386 9.88 -8.74 5.05
CA ASN A 386 9.96 -8.13 6.36
C ASN A 386 9.00 -8.68 7.45
N PRO A 387 8.78 -10.00 7.56
CA PRO A 387 8.00 -10.56 8.66
C PRO A 387 8.77 -10.43 9.98
N ARG A 388 8.20 -9.71 10.95
CA ARG A 388 8.75 -9.49 12.30
C ARG A 388 7.63 -9.35 13.33
N GLY A 389 7.97 -9.39 14.61
CA GLY A 389 7.03 -9.33 15.72
C GLY A 389 5.96 -10.41 15.58
N GLU A 390 4.71 -10.03 15.82
CA GLU A 390 3.55 -10.93 15.73
C GLU A 390 3.34 -11.53 14.32
N LYS A 391 3.94 -10.93 13.28
CA LYS A 391 3.81 -11.42 11.90
C LYS A 391 4.81 -12.52 11.54
N LEU A 392 5.87 -12.71 12.34
CA LEU A 392 6.93 -13.67 12.04
C LEU A 392 6.44 -15.11 12.09
N GLU A 393 5.84 -15.51 13.21
CA GLU A 393 5.37 -16.89 13.42
C GLU A 393 4.28 -17.32 12.40
N PRO A 394 3.26 -16.49 12.08
CA PRO A 394 2.29 -16.82 11.02
C PRO A 394 2.94 -17.02 9.65
N ALA A 395 3.88 -16.14 9.26
CA ALA A 395 4.57 -16.25 7.98
C ALA A 395 5.40 -17.55 7.88
N ILE A 396 6.09 -17.94 8.96
CA ILE A 396 6.83 -19.20 9.03
C ILE A 396 5.88 -20.41 8.89
N LYS A 397 4.75 -20.41 9.61
CA LYS A 397 3.75 -21.48 9.50
C LYS A 397 3.21 -21.62 8.08
N GLU A 398 2.88 -20.50 7.45
CA GLU A 398 2.38 -20.47 6.07
C GLU A 398 3.42 -21.01 5.09
N ALA A 399 4.67 -20.55 5.19
CA ALA A 399 5.77 -21.01 4.34
C ALA A 399 6.10 -22.51 4.56
N LEU A 400 5.97 -23.02 5.78
CA LEU A 400 6.18 -24.44 6.09
C LEU A 400 5.01 -25.32 5.61
N ALA A 401 3.78 -24.81 5.64
CA ALA A 401 2.60 -25.51 5.15
C ALA A 401 2.52 -25.55 3.62
N ALA A 402 3.17 -24.61 2.93
CA ALA A 402 3.27 -24.61 1.48
C ALA A 402 3.99 -25.87 0.97
N ALA A 403 3.40 -26.54 -0.02
CA ALA A 403 4.01 -27.71 -0.64
C ALA A 403 5.29 -27.30 -1.41
N PRO A 404 6.39 -28.08 -1.32
CA PRO A 404 7.57 -27.81 -2.15
C PRO A 404 7.18 -27.95 -3.63
N ALA A 405 7.42 -26.90 -4.41
CA ALA A 405 7.14 -26.94 -5.84
C ALA A 405 7.99 -28.03 -6.49
N LYS A 406 7.35 -29.07 -7.03
CA LYS A 406 8.01 -30.02 -7.94
C LYS A 406 8.58 -29.23 -9.10
N VAL A 407 9.89 -29.35 -9.32
CA VAL A 407 10.55 -28.91 -10.55
C VAL A 407 9.87 -29.63 -11.71
N VAL A 408 9.12 -28.89 -12.52
CA VAL A 408 8.70 -29.35 -13.84
C VAL A 408 9.33 -28.41 -14.85
N ALA A 409 10.38 -28.91 -15.49
CA ALA A 409 10.98 -28.34 -16.67
C ALA A 409 9.88 -28.07 -17.70
N ALA A 410 10.05 -26.96 -18.44
CA ALA A 410 9.20 -26.55 -19.53
C ALA A 410 8.74 -27.75 -20.38
N SER A 411 7.45 -28.11 -20.29
CA SER A 411 6.75 -28.86 -21.33
C SER A 411 5.23 -28.77 -21.13
N ALA A 412 4.57 -28.38 -22.22
CA ALA A 412 3.19 -28.63 -22.62
C ALA A 412 2.03 -28.25 -21.67
N GLU A 413 1.15 -27.41 -22.22
CA GLU A 413 -0.22 -27.14 -21.79
C GLU A 413 -0.98 -28.42 -21.37
N SER A 414 -1.79 -28.33 -20.30
CA SER A 414 -2.95 -29.21 -20.10
C SER A 414 -4.10 -28.47 -19.40
N ASN A 415 -5.33 -28.83 -19.78
CA ASN A 415 -6.57 -28.03 -19.77
C ASN A 415 -7.43 -28.11 -18.49
N ASP A 416 -6.87 -28.35 -17.31
CA ASP A 416 -7.67 -28.58 -16.08
C ASP A 416 -8.04 -27.32 -15.28
N ALA A 417 -7.98 -26.12 -15.89
CA ALA A 417 -8.10 -24.84 -15.19
C ALA A 417 -9.54 -24.42 -14.78
N PHE A 418 -10.59 -25.00 -15.38
CA PHE A 418 -11.98 -24.56 -15.18
C PHE A 418 -12.90 -25.68 -14.72
N ASP A 419 -13.20 -25.67 -13.43
CA ASP A 419 -14.15 -26.58 -12.78
C ASP A 419 -15.54 -26.52 -13.45
N PRO A 420 -16.08 -27.65 -13.96
CA PRO A 420 -17.43 -27.70 -14.53
C PRO A 420 -18.52 -27.21 -13.58
N ALA A 421 -18.39 -27.46 -12.27
CA ALA A 421 -19.38 -27.01 -11.29
C ALA A 421 -19.39 -25.48 -11.15
N ALA A 422 -18.21 -24.85 -11.21
CA ALA A 422 -18.11 -23.39 -11.24
C ALA A 422 -18.77 -22.79 -12.50
N LYS A 423 -18.59 -23.43 -13.67
CA LYS A 423 -19.25 -23.00 -14.91
C LYS A 423 -20.77 -23.04 -14.80
N VAL A 424 -21.30 -24.15 -14.26
CA VAL A 424 -22.74 -24.33 -14.06
C VAL A 424 -23.28 -23.26 -13.10
N LEU A 425 -22.63 -23.04 -11.96
CA LEU A 425 -23.10 -22.07 -10.96
C LEU A 425 -23.12 -20.62 -11.52
N LEU A 426 -22.10 -20.24 -12.29
CA LEU A 426 -22.07 -18.93 -12.95
C LEU A 426 -23.11 -18.79 -14.05
N ALA A 427 -23.35 -19.83 -14.84
CA ALA A 427 -24.39 -19.85 -15.87
C ALA A 427 -25.80 -19.78 -15.25
N ASP A 428 -26.04 -20.50 -14.16
CA ASP A 428 -27.30 -20.45 -13.41
C ASP A 428 -27.54 -19.07 -12.82
N SER A 429 -26.51 -18.44 -12.25
CA SER A 429 -26.60 -17.07 -11.76
C SER A 429 -26.91 -16.08 -12.90
N ALA A 430 -26.18 -16.18 -14.02
CA ALA A 430 -26.43 -15.34 -15.20
C ALA A 430 -27.88 -15.48 -15.70
N LYS A 431 -28.40 -16.72 -15.75
CA LYS A 431 -29.80 -16.99 -16.09
C LYS A 431 -30.78 -16.39 -15.09
N ALA A 432 -30.49 -16.47 -13.79
CA ALA A 432 -31.32 -15.88 -12.74
C ALA A 432 -31.41 -14.36 -12.89
N TYR A 433 -30.28 -13.68 -13.12
CA TYR A 433 -30.26 -12.23 -13.38
C TYR A 433 -30.92 -11.84 -14.71
N ALA A 434 -30.77 -12.66 -15.76
CA ALA A 434 -31.43 -12.44 -17.05
C ALA A 434 -32.97 -12.44 -16.92
N ALA A 435 -33.52 -13.26 -16.02
CA ALA A 435 -34.95 -13.39 -15.77
C ALA A 435 -35.57 -12.21 -14.98
N LEU A 436 -34.75 -11.32 -14.40
CA LEU A 436 -35.23 -10.19 -13.62
C LEU A 436 -35.78 -9.08 -14.54
N SER A 437 -37.01 -8.62 -14.29
CA SER A 437 -37.53 -7.37 -14.85
C SER A 437 -36.97 -6.15 -14.12
N GLY A 438 -36.57 -6.32 -12.86
CA GLY A 438 -35.88 -5.31 -12.07
C GLY A 438 -35.27 -5.87 -10.78
N LEU A 439 -34.45 -5.06 -10.13
CA LEU A 439 -33.78 -5.42 -8.87
C LEU A 439 -33.49 -4.16 -8.08
N SER A 440 -33.67 -4.19 -6.76
CA SER A 440 -33.09 -3.20 -5.86
C SER A 440 -32.26 -3.88 -4.79
N MET A 441 -31.10 -3.34 -4.44
CA MET A 441 -30.23 -3.88 -3.40
C MET A 441 -29.43 -2.77 -2.71
N HIS A 442 -28.96 -3.07 -1.50
CA HIS A 442 -27.94 -2.31 -0.81
C HIS A 442 -26.60 -3.05 -0.92
N PHE A 443 -25.50 -2.31 -1.05
CA PHE A 443 -24.15 -2.88 -0.97
C PHE A 443 -23.30 -2.12 0.06
N ALA A 444 -22.41 -2.84 0.73
CA ALA A 444 -21.39 -2.28 1.60
C ALA A 444 -20.03 -2.92 1.29
N SER A 445 -19.08 -2.11 0.87
CA SER A 445 -17.75 -2.48 0.42
C SER A 445 -16.68 -1.93 1.36
N HIS A 446 -15.79 -2.80 1.80
CA HIS A 446 -14.65 -2.52 2.66
C HIS A 446 -13.38 -2.81 1.88
N ASN A 447 -12.55 -1.80 1.67
CA ASN A 447 -11.27 -1.95 1.01
C ASN A 447 -10.14 -1.80 2.04
N GLU A 448 -9.39 -2.86 2.25
CA GLU A 448 -8.20 -2.88 3.07
C GLU A 448 -6.96 -2.87 2.18
N ASN A 449 -6.20 -1.77 2.23
CA ASN A 449 -4.89 -1.64 1.58
C ASN A 449 -3.83 -1.43 2.66
N SER A 450 -3.05 -2.47 2.95
CA SER A 450 -1.87 -2.37 3.83
C SER A 450 -2.18 -1.67 5.17
N GLY A 451 -3.34 -1.96 5.77
CA GLY A 451 -3.80 -1.39 7.04
C GLY A 451 -4.55 -0.05 6.98
N LYS A 452 -4.86 0.48 5.78
CA LYS A 452 -5.86 1.55 5.60
C LYS A 452 -7.18 0.95 5.15
N ILE A 453 -8.28 1.32 5.81
CA ILE A 453 -9.63 0.88 5.47
C ILE A 453 -10.39 2.05 4.84
N SER A 454 -10.89 1.89 3.62
CA SER A 454 -11.90 2.78 3.04
C SER A 454 -13.23 2.05 2.89
N LYS A 455 -14.34 2.78 3.03
CA LYS A 455 -15.70 2.24 2.95
C LYS A 455 -16.46 2.91 1.80
N VAL A 456 -17.10 2.09 0.98
CA VAL A 456 -18.02 2.50 -0.08
C VAL A 456 -19.31 1.73 0.12
N SER A 457 -20.44 2.41 0.26
CA SER A 457 -21.74 1.75 0.39
C SER A 457 -22.78 2.46 -0.46
N GLY A 458 -23.90 1.82 -0.77
CA GLY A 458 -24.90 2.47 -1.56
C GLY A 458 -26.08 1.59 -1.93
N ASP A 459 -27.07 2.21 -2.56
CA ASP A 459 -28.25 1.54 -3.07
C ASP A 459 -28.19 1.51 -4.60
N ILE A 460 -28.49 0.35 -5.16
CA ILE A 460 -28.57 0.11 -6.60
C ILE A 460 -29.99 -0.30 -6.92
N ALA A 461 -30.56 0.27 -7.98
CA ALA A 461 -31.80 -0.19 -8.57
C ALA A 461 -31.67 -0.25 -10.09
N PHE A 462 -32.28 -1.25 -10.73
CA PHE A 462 -32.43 -1.26 -12.18
C PHE A 462 -33.79 -1.81 -12.58
N SER A 463 -34.29 -1.36 -13.73
CA SER A 463 -35.41 -1.98 -14.45
C SER A 463 -35.08 -2.13 -15.92
N ARG A 464 -35.49 -3.25 -16.50
CA ARG A 464 -35.28 -3.52 -17.92
C ARG A 464 -36.21 -2.64 -18.78
N PRO A 465 -35.75 -2.23 -19.98
CA PRO A 465 -34.52 -2.68 -20.63
C PRO A 465 -33.26 -1.92 -20.23
N ASN A 466 -33.35 -0.66 -19.77
CA ASN A 466 -32.19 0.22 -19.72
C ASN A 466 -32.21 1.29 -18.60
N LYS A 467 -33.09 1.19 -17.62
CA LYS A 467 -33.15 2.19 -16.54
C LYS A 467 -32.38 1.70 -15.32
N ALA A 468 -31.58 2.57 -14.72
CA ALA A 468 -30.83 2.24 -13.51
C ALA A 468 -30.54 3.46 -12.65
N LEU A 469 -30.28 3.22 -11.38
CA LEU A 469 -29.98 4.20 -10.35
C LEU A 469 -28.89 3.61 -9.45
N ALA A 470 -27.88 4.40 -9.14
CA ALA A 470 -26.93 4.12 -8.08
C ALA A 470 -26.75 5.35 -7.19
N LYS A 471 -27.08 5.21 -5.91
CA LYS A 471 -26.78 6.18 -4.85
C LYS A 471 -25.58 5.65 -4.08
N ILE A 472 -24.44 6.30 -4.21
CA ILE A 472 -23.16 5.79 -3.71
C ILE A 472 -22.63 6.76 -2.66
N LYS A 473 -22.26 6.23 -1.50
CA LYS A 473 -21.61 6.96 -0.42
C LYS A 473 -20.17 6.50 -0.27
N ILE A 474 -19.23 7.43 -0.36
CA ILE A 474 -17.80 7.21 -0.17
C ILE A 474 -17.36 8.14 0.95
N ASN A 475 -17.05 7.58 2.12
CA ASN A 475 -16.79 8.36 3.33
C ASN A 475 -17.94 9.37 3.59
N ASN A 476 -17.68 10.68 3.45
CA ASN A 476 -18.67 11.76 3.66
C ASN A 476 -19.23 12.36 2.36
N THR A 477 -18.92 11.77 1.20
CA THR A 477 -19.39 12.26 -0.11
C THR A 477 -20.44 11.32 -0.67
N GLU A 478 -21.53 11.89 -1.18
CA GLU A 478 -22.57 11.17 -1.90
C GLU A 478 -22.48 11.43 -3.40
N MET A 479 -22.63 10.38 -4.18
CA MET A 479 -22.72 10.41 -5.63
C MET A 479 -24.05 9.80 -6.07
N LEU A 480 -24.59 10.32 -7.16
CA LEU A 480 -25.85 9.88 -7.73
C LEU A 480 -25.69 9.71 -9.23
N ASN A 481 -25.89 8.47 -9.70
CA ASN A 481 -25.83 8.13 -11.11
C ASN A 481 -27.17 7.54 -11.55
N VAL A 482 -27.73 8.05 -12.64
CA VAL A 482 -29.07 7.69 -13.11
C VAL A 482 -29.05 7.47 -14.62
N ALA A 483 -29.57 6.34 -15.05
CA ALA A 483 -29.92 6.03 -16.42
C ALA A 483 -31.45 6.06 -16.52
N ASP A 484 -32.01 7.04 -17.24
CA ASP A 484 -33.47 7.16 -17.43
C ASP A 484 -33.98 6.38 -18.66
N GLY A 485 -33.06 5.77 -19.39
CA GLY A 485 -33.28 5.03 -20.63
C GLY A 485 -33.08 5.85 -21.91
N ALA A 486 -32.81 7.15 -21.80
CA ALA A 486 -32.39 8.03 -22.89
C ALA A 486 -31.09 8.76 -22.57
N LYS A 487 -30.87 9.10 -21.31
CA LYS A 487 -29.72 9.87 -20.82
C LYS A 487 -29.13 9.24 -19.56
N PHE A 488 -27.82 9.37 -19.48
CA PHE A 488 -27.03 9.02 -18.31
C PHE A 488 -26.62 10.30 -17.59
N PHE A 489 -27.03 10.40 -16.33
CA PHE A 489 -26.75 11.51 -15.43
C PHE A 489 -25.77 11.06 -14.37
N MET A 490 -24.79 11.90 -14.07
CA MET A 490 -23.78 11.63 -13.05
C MET A 490 -23.54 12.87 -12.20
N GLN A 491 -23.73 12.74 -10.89
CA GLN A 491 -23.49 13.78 -9.91
C GLN A 491 -22.47 13.26 -8.89
N THR A 492 -21.26 13.80 -8.90
CA THR A 492 -20.17 13.42 -7.98
C THR A 492 -20.02 14.36 -6.79
N ASP A 493 -20.65 15.54 -6.87
CA ASP A 493 -20.74 16.51 -5.78
C ASP A 493 -22.08 17.28 -5.86
N PRO A 494 -22.54 17.92 -4.77
CA PRO A 494 -23.82 18.61 -4.75
C PRO A 494 -23.97 19.75 -5.76
N LYS A 495 -22.86 20.33 -6.24
CA LYS A 495 -22.84 21.56 -7.05
C LYS A 495 -22.56 21.32 -8.52
N THR A 496 -22.19 20.10 -8.94
CA THR A 496 -21.95 19.81 -10.35
C THR A 496 -22.53 18.47 -10.78
N TYR A 497 -23.04 18.42 -12.02
CA TYR A 497 -23.55 17.19 -12.63
C TYR A 497 -23.14 17.09 -14.09
N ARG A 498 -23.12 15.87 -14.63
CA ARG A 498 -22.83 15.56 -16.03
C ARG A 498 -24.05 14.91 -16.67
N VAL A 499 -24.19 15.10 -17.98
CA VAL A 499 -25.23 14.47 -18.79
C VAL A 499 -24.58 13.93 -20.05
N GLU A 500 -24.89 12.67 -20.36
CA GLU A 500 -24.45 11.99 -21.57
C GLU A 500 -25.67 11.36 -22.25
N ASP A 501 -25.69 11.35 -23.58
CA ASP A 501 -26.70 10.61 -24.33
C ASP A 501 -26.43 9.11 -24.20
N GLU A 502 -27.47 8.32 -23.89
CA GLU A 502 -27.32 6.87 -23.82
C GLU A 502 -27.29 6.23 -25.18
N ARG A 503 -26.41 5.23 -25.32
CA ARG A 503 -26.46 4.32 -26.46
C ARG A 503 -27.51 3.25 -26.17
N PRO A 504 -28.15 2.70 -27.20
CA PRO A 504 -29.03 1.54 -27.02
C PRO A 504 -28.34 0.44 -26.22
N GLY A 505 -28.96 0.03 -25.10
CA GLY A 505 -28.45 -1.03 -24.22
C GLY A 505 -27.37 -0.59 -23.21
N SER A 506 -26.95 0.67 -23.17
CA SER A 506 -25.89 1.10 -22.25
C SER A 506 -26.35 1.52 -20.85
N GLY A 507 -27.63 1.84 -20.64
CA GLY A 507 -28.06 2.50 -19.39
C GLY A 507 -27.71 1.75 -18.10
N ILE A 508 -28.11 0.48 -17.98
CA ILE A 508 -27.76 -0.33 -16.79
C ILE A 508 -26.23 -0.51 -16.65
N PRO A 509 -25.48 -0.92 -17.69
CA PRO A 509 -24.02 -0.98 -17.62
C PRO A 509 -23.34 0.35 -17.26
N SER A 510 -23.80 1.49 -17.77
CA SER A 510 -23.25 2.82 -17.48
C SER A 510 -23.37 3.16 -16.00
N VAL A 511 -24.54 2.89 -15.40
CA VAL A 511 -24.73 3.09 -13.95
C VAL A 511 -23.87 2.13 -13.14
N LEU A 512 -23.80 0.85 -13.48
CA LEU A 512 -23.02 -0.12 -12.69
C LEU A 512 -21.52 0.15 -12.75
N THR A 513 -20.98 0.45 -13.93
CA THR A 513 -19.54 0.73 -14.12
C THR A 513 -19.08 2.03 -13.45
N SER A 514 -20.01 2.92 -13.11
CA SER A 514 -19.72 4.14 -12.35
C SER A 514 -19.50 3.90 -10.85
N ILE A 515 -19.84 2.70 -10.34
CA ILE A 515 -19.63 2.34 -8.94
C ILE A 515 -18.15 2.04 -8.71
N PRO A 516 -17.43 2.80 -7.86
CA PRO A 516 -16.00 2.63 -7.64
C PRO A 516 -15.70 1.48 -6.66
N SER A 517 -16.19 0.29 -6.99
CA SER A 517 -15.88 -0.95 -6.28
C SER A 517 -15.89 -2.14 -7.24
N LEU A 518 -14.95 -3.07 -7.04
CA LEU A 518 -14.67 -4.14 -8.00
C LEU A 518 -15.79 -5.19 -8.14
N PHE A 519 -16.75 -5.23 -7.21
CA PHE A 519 -17.92 -6.10 -7.35
C PHE A 519 -18.83 -5.70 -8.51
N SER A 520 -18.77 -4.44 -8.98
CA SER A 520 -19.60 -3.97 -10.09
C SER A 520 -19.27 -4.68 -11.41
N LEU A 521 -18.05 -5.19 -11.56
CA LEU A 521 -17.58 -5.93 -12.74
C LEU A 521 -18.33 -7.26 -12.95
N PRO A 522 -18.29 -8.24 -12.01
CA PRO A 522 -19.08 -9.46 -12.17
C PRO A 522 -20.59 -9.18 -12.13
N LEU A 523 -21.04 -8.19 -11.36
CA LEU A 523 -22.45 -7.86 -11.26
C LEU A 523 -23.03 -7.35 -12.59
N SER A 524 -22.31 -6.49 -13.32
CA SER A 524 -22.77 -5.98 -14.61
C SER A 524 -22.94 -7.10 -15.65
N MET A 525 -21.98 -8.02 -15.72
CA MET A 525 -22.03 -9.19 -16.62
C MET A 525 -23.24 -10.07 -16.31
N LEU A 526 -23.43 -10.39 -15.03
CA LEU A 526 -24.55 -11.21 -14.58
C LEU A 526 -25.89 -10.53 -14.90
N ILE A 527 -26.02 -9.22 -14.66
CA ILE A 527 -27.22 -8.45 -15.02
C ILE A 527 -27.47 -8.43 -16.53
N GLU A 528 -26.43 -8.44 -17.36
CA GLU A 528 -26.56 -8.63 -18.81
C GLU A 528 -26.92 -10.08 -19.22
N GLY A 529 -27.06 -10.99 -18.25
CA GLY A 529 -27.35 -12.41 -18.50
C GLY A 529 -26.14 -13.18 -18.99
N LYS A 530 -24.93 -12.67 -18.77
CA LYS A 530 -23.67 -13.26 -19.22
C LYS A 530 -22.92 -13.85 -18.05
N SER A 531 -22.46 -15.08 -18.19
CA SER A 531 -21.48 -15.65 -17.26
C SER A 531 -20.20 -14.82 -17.32
N PRO A 532 -19.55 -14.53 -16.18
CA PRO A 532 -18.25 -13.88 -16.16
C PRO A 532 -17.19 -14.63 -16.99
N LEU A 533 -17.34 -15.94 -17.21
CA LEU A 533 -16.43 -16.75 -18.02
C LEU A 533 -16.61 -16.61 -19.53
N ASP A 534 -17.77 -16.11 -19.98
CA ASP A 534 -18.17 -16.12 -21.39
C ASP A 534 -18.00 -14.75 -22.07
N VAL A 535 -17.29 -13.82 -21.42
CA VAL A 535 -17.04 -12.46 -21.97
C VAL A 535 -15.63 -12.35 -22.54
N ASP A 536 -15.53 -11.99 -23.83
CA ASP A 536 -14.24 -11.92 -24.55
C ASP A 536 -13.28 -10.83 -24.02
N ILE A 537 -13.81 -9.86 -23.29
CA ILE A 537 -13.06 -8.73 -22.74
C ILE A 537 -12.22 -9.09 -21.51
N ILE A 538 -12.54 -10.18 -20.82
CA ILE A 538 -11.85 -10.61 -19.60
C ILE A 538 -11.34 -12.03 -19.78
N LYS A 539 -10.03 -12.21 -19.66
CA LYS A 539 -9.39 -13.53 -19.74
C LYS A 539 -9.17 -14.09 -18.35
N TRP A 540 -9.76 -15.24 -18.07
CA TRP A 540 -9.59 -15.95 -16.81
C TRP A 540 -8.53 -17.04 -16.94
N ASN A 541 -7.74 -17.24 -15.89
CA ASN A 541 -6.73 -18.31 -15.79
C ASN A 541 -7.29 -19.55 -15.06
N GLY A 542 -8.55 -19.50 -14.65
CA GLY A 542 -9.23 -20.62 -14.04
C GLY A 542 -10.44 -20.22 -13.22
N ALA A 543 -11.31 -21.20 -13.01
CA ALA A 543 -12.49 -21.11 -12.16
C ALA A 543 -12.58 -22.34 -11.26
N LYS A 544 -12.89 -22.15 -9.98
CA LYS A 544 -13.06 -23.24 -9.01
C LYS A 544 -14.28 -22.98 -8.14
N VAL A 545 -15.06 -24.02 -7.87
CA VAL A 545 -16.10 -23.93 -6.86
C VAL A 545 -15.46 -23.80 -5.47
N LEU A 546 -16.07 -23.00 -4.60
CA LEU A 546 -15.69 -22.82 -3.21
C LEU A 546 -16.70 -23.53 -2.30
N ALA A 547 -16.25 -23.93 -1.11
CA ALA A 547 -17.15 -24.44 -0.08
C ALA A 547 -17.99 -23.28 0.47
N ASP A 548 -19.32 -23.34 0.35
CA ASP A 548 -20.33 -22.26 0.62
C ASP A 548 -21.05 -21.67 -0.61
N ASN A 549 -21.17 -22.42 -1.72
CA ASN A 549 -21.83 -21.96 -2.96
C ASN A 549 -21.13 -20.74 -3.58
N GLY A 550 -19.80 -20.68 -3.43
CA GLY A 550 -18.95 -19.66 -4.03
C GLY A 550 -18.21 -20.14 -5.28
N VAL A 551 -17.67 -19.19 -6.05
CA VAL A 551 -16.77 -19.43 -7.19
C VAL A 551 -15.57 -18.51 -7.10
N SER A 552 -14.36 -19.08 -7.14
CA SER A 552 -13.11 -18.32 -7.34
C SER A 552 -12.80 -18.19 -8.82
N LEU A 553 -12.48 -16.98 -9.26
CA LEU A 553 -12.09 -16.61 -10.61
C LEU A 553 -10.77 -15.84 -10.57
N LYS A 554 -9.75 -16.35 -11.28
CA LYS A 554 -8.42 -15.72 -11.33
C LYS A 554 -8.20 -15.01 -12.65
N LEU A 555 -7.95 -13.71 -12.61
CA LEU A 555 -7.76 -12.90 -13.82
C LEU A 555 -6.38 -13.13 -14.44
N ILE A 556 -6.31 -13.31 -15.77
CA ILE A 556 -5.06 -13.19 -16.54
C ILE A 556 -4.79 -11.71 -16.75
N THR A 557 -3.67 -11.22 -16.22
CA THR A 557 -3.18 -9.88 -16.49
C THR A 557 -1.91 -9.93 -17.33
N GLU A 558 -1.74 -8.95 -18.22
CA GLU A 558 -0.53 -8.85 -19.03
C GLU A 558 0.69 -8.47 -18.16
N ASN A 559 1.87 -8.98 -18.54
CA ASN A 559 3.22 -8.63 -18.06
C ASN A 559 3.29 -7.71 -16.82
N ASN A 560 3.58 -8.30 -15.64
CA ASN A 560 3.77 -7.60 -14.37
C ASN A 560 2.56 -6.76 -13.87
N GLY A 561 1.36 -6.99 -14.43
CA GLY A 561 0.12 -6.40 -13.94
C GLY A 561 -0.34 -6.99 -12.59
N PRO A 562 -1.25 -6.31 -11.87
CA PRO A 562 -1.85 -6.84 -10.65
C PRO A 562 -2.52 -8.19 -10.89
N ALA A 563 -2.34 -9.16 -10.00
CA ALA A 563 -3.11 -10.39 -10.00
C ALA A 563 -4.44 -10.15 -9.26
N TYR A 564 -5.56 -10.56 -9.85
CA TYR A 564 -6.88 -10.47 -9.23
C TYR A 564 -7.45 -11.86 -8.98
N ASP A 565 -7.88 -12.11 -7.74
CA ASP A 565 -8.65 -13.30 -7.34
C ASP A 565 -10.02 -12.82 -6.85
N PHE A 566 -11.03 -13.05 -7.67
CA PHE A 566 -12.43 -12.78 -7.35
C PHE A 566 -13.04 -14.02 -6.72
N ARG A 567 -13.74 -13.87 -5.59
CA ARG A 567 -14.57 -14.90 -4.99
C ARG A 567 -15.99 -14.38 -4.94
N LEU A 568 -16.85 -15.02 -5.71
CA LEU A 568 -18.25 -14.67 -5.86
C LEU A 568 -19.07 -15.65 -5.06
N TYR A 569 -19.90 -15.18 -4.14
CA TYR A 569 -20.77 -16.02 -3.34
C TYR A 569 -22.22 -15.72 -3.69
N PHE A 570 -22.99 -16.80 -3.86
CA PHE A 570 -24.36 -16.73 -4.37
C PHE A 570 -25.34 -17.24 -3.31
N ASP A 571 -26.48 -16.59 -3.21
CA ASP A 571 -27.60 -17.11 -2.46
C ASP A 571 -28.09 -18.42 -3.08
N GLU A 572 -28.30 -19.44 -2.25
CA GLU A 572 -28.60 -20.79 -2.73
C GLU A 572 -29.96 -20.86 -3.43
N SER A 573 -30.93 -20.06 -3.00
CA SER A 573 -32.30 -20.10 -3.54
C SER A 573 -32.46 -19.26 -4.80
N THR A 574 -31.95 -18.03 -4.77
CA THR A 574 -32.14 -17.04 -5.84
C THR A 574 -31.03 -17.06 -6.88
N LYS A 575 -29.87 -17.66 -6.56
CA LYS A 575 -28.64 -17.63 -7.35
C LYS A 575 -28.07 -16.21 -7.58
N LEU A 576 -28.54 -15.22 -6.83
CA LEU A 576 -28.04 -13.85 -6.90
C LEU A 576 -26.81 -13.67 -6.02
N LEU A 577 -25.93 -12.73 -6.37
CA LEU A 577 -24.75 -12.40 -5.56
C LEU A 577 -25.19 -11.90 -4.17
N ASN A 578 -24.60 -12.45 -3.12
CA ASN A 578 -24.77 -11.97 -1.75
C ASN A 578 -23.46 -11.39 -1.16
N ARG A 579 -22.31 -11.84 -1.66
CA ARG A 579 -20.98 -11.39 -1.22
C ARG A 579 -19.99 -11.52 -2.36
N VAL A 580 -19.07 -10.56 -2.44
CA VAL A 580 -17.94 -10.57 -3.38
C VAL A 580 -16.67 -10.21 -2.63
N GLU A 581 -15.65 -11.05 -2.73
CA GLU A 581 -14.31 -10.76 -2.23
C GLU A 581 -13.37 -10.63 -3.42
N VAL A 582 -12.56 -9.57 -3.46
CA VAL A 582 -11.55 -9.39 -4.48
C VAL A 582 -10.21 -9.16 -3.81
N THR A 583 -9.30 -10.09 -4.02
CA THR A 583 -7.90 -9.93 -3.63
C THR A 583 -7.11 -9.43 -4.82
N ILE A 584 -6.49 -8.26 -4.68
CA ILE A 584 -5.60 -7.67 -5.67
C ILE A 584 -4.18 -7.78 -5.13
N VAL A 585 -3.29 -8.41 -5.89
CA VAL A 585 -1.86 -8.45 -5.57
C VAL A 585 -1.12 -7.68 -6.64
N ASN A 586 -0.64 -6.47 -6.32
CA ASN A 586 0.16 -5.66 -7.23
C ASN A 586 1.55 -5.44 -6.66
N LYS A 587 2.60 -5.94 -7.33
CA LYS A 587 4.00 -5.76 -6.89
C LYS A 587 4.20 -6.07 -5.39
N GLY A 588 3.59 -7.17 -4.92
CA GLY A 588 3.68 -7.63 -3.52
C GLY A 588 2.73 -6.93 -2.53
N GLN A 589 2.03 -5.87 -2.92
CA GLN A 589 0.99 -5.25 -2.08
C GLN A 589 -0.34 -5.98 -2.27
N LYS A 590 -0.93 -6.44 -1.17
CA LYS A 590 -2.24 -7.10 -1.14
C LYS A 590 -3.32 -6.10 -0.73
N ASN A 591 -4.28 -5.88 -1.62
CA ASN A 591 -5.51 -5.15 -1.33
C ASN A 591 -6.66 -6.14 -1.29
N ILE A 592 -7.48 -6.08 -0.24
CA ILE A 592 -8.67 -6.93 -0.13
C ILE A 592 -9.89 -6.01 -0.19
N ASN A 593 -10.73 -6.23 -1.18
CA ASN A 593 -12.05 -5.63 -1.25
C ASN A 593 -13.09 -6.68 -0.85
N LEU A 594 -13.80 -6.45 0.25
CA LEU A 594 -14.94 -7.27 0.66
C LEU A 594 -16.22 -6.46 0.45
N THR A 595 -17.11 -6.94 -0.40
CA THR A 595 -18.43 -6.36 -0.62
C THR A 595 -19.51 -7.32 -0.17
N THR A 596 -20.44 -6.83 0.65
CA THR A 596 -21.66 -7.54 1.06
C THR A 596 -22.86 -6.90 0.40
N ILE A 597 -23.85 -7.71 0.02
CA ILE A 597 -25.09 -7.30 -0.61
C ILE A 597 -26.23 -7.66 0.33
N SER A 598 -27.12 -6.71 0.58
CA SER A 598 -28.27 -6.85 1.47
C SER A 598 -29.50 -6.14 0.91
N SER A 599 -30.64 -6.24 1.59
CA SER A 599 -31.88 -5.57 1.21
C SER A 599 -32.33 -5.84 -0.23
N VAL A 600 -32.05 -7.05 -0.74
CA VAL A 600 -32.34 -7.45 -2.11
C VAL A 600 -33.86 -7.58 -2.30
N LYS A 601 -34.41 -6.87 -3.27
CA LYS A 601 -35.80 -7.03 -3.75
C LYS A 601 -35.77 -7.39 -5.22
N ILE A 602 -36.34 -8.55 -5.54
CA ILE A 602 -36.46 -9.08 -6.89
C ILE A 602 -37.73 -8.54 -7.52
N ASN A 603 -37.62 -7.99 -8.73
CA ASN A 603 -38.72 -7.42 -9.52
C ASN A 603 -39.64 -6.47 -8.72
N PRO A 604 -39.08 -5.47 -8.01
CA PRO A 604 -39.92 -4.53 -7.28
C PRO A 604 -40.69 -3.62 -8.25
N ASP A 605 -41.87 -3.19 -7.82
CA ASP A 605 -42.65 -2.19 -8.56
C ASP A 605 -42.00 -0.80 -8.40
N PHE A 606 -41.26 -0.37 -9.42
CA PHE A 606 -40.67 0.96 -9.46
C PHE A 606 -41.67 1.97 -9.99
N THR A 607 -41.76 3.13 -9.33
CA THR A 607 -42.49 4.27 -9.90
C THR A 607 -41.66 4.91 -11.02
N PRO A 608 -42.29 5.58 -12.01
CA PRO A 608 -41.56 6.26 -13.09
C PRO A 608 -40.46 7.21 -12.60
N GLU A 609 -40.67 7.85 -11.45
CA GLU A 609 -39.76 8.82 -10.84
C GLU A 609 -38.48 8.18 -10.30
N THR A 610 -38.48 6.86 -10.04
CA THR A 610 -37.33 6.13 -9.49
C THR A 610 -36.06 6.34 -10.31
N PHE A 611 -36.21 6.42 -11.63
CA PHE A 611 -35.11 6.55 -12.59
C PHE A 611 -35.06 7.93 -13.23
N THR A 612 -35.66 8.93 -12.59
CA THR A 612 -35.56 10.32 -13.02
C THR A 612 -34.48 11.04 -12.23
N TYR A 613 -33.76 11.93 -12.91
CA TYR A 613 -32.80 12.82 -12.27
C TYR A 613 -33.17 14.27 -12.55
N THR A 614 -33.39 15.01 -11.47
CA THR A 614 -33.56 16.47 -11.51
C THR A 614 -32.34 17.08 -10.82
N PRO A 615 -31.47 17.82 -11.56
CA PRO A 615 -30.34 18.49 -10.94
C PRO A 615 -30.80 19.45 -9.84
N PRO A 616 -30.04 19.59 -8.73
CA PRO A 616 -30.29 20.66 -7.77
C PRO A 616 -30.30 22.03 -8.45
N ALA A 617 -31.12 22.96 -7.95
CA ALA A 617 -31.32 24.27 -8.59
C ALA A 617 -30.02 25.10 -8.74
N ASP A 618 -29.06 24.91 -7.83
CA ASP A 618 -27.76 25.56 -7.84
C ASP A 618 -26.63 24.72 -8.48
N ALA A 619 -26.93 23.51 -8.93
CA ALA A 619 -25.95 22.62 -9.56
C ALA A 619 -25.68 23.03 -11.01
N LYS A 620 -24.39 23.08 -11.38
CA LYS A 620 -23.93 23.45 -12.72
C LYS A 620 -23.65 22.20 -13.55
N LEU A 621 -24.00 22.27 -14.84
CA LEU A 621 -23.59 21.26 -15.80
C LEU A 621 -22.07 21.31 -15.98
N TYR A 622 -21.38 20.23 -15.62
CA TYR A 622 -19.99 20.02 -15.90
C TYR A 622 -19.82 19.56 -17.35
N VAL A 623 -19.05 20.34 -18.11
CA VAL A 623 -18.61 19.98 -19.45
C VAL A 623 -17.12 19.62 -19.36
N ALA A 624 -16.78 18.36 -19.65
CA ALA A 624 -15.39 17.92 -19.61
C ALA A 624 -14.54 18.73 -20.60
N PRO A 625 -13.33 19.18 -20.22
CA PRO A 625 -12.42 19.79 -21.17
C PRO A 625 -12.11 18.79 -22.30
N PRO A 626 -11.96 19.28 -23.55
CA PRO A 626 -11.77 18.39 -24.68
C PRO A 626 -10.43 17.64 -24.55
N MET A 627 -10.46 16.34 -24.84
CA MET A 627 -9.30 15.44 -24.71
C MET A 627 -8.18 15.70 -25.73
N PHE A 628 -8.47 16.53 -26.73
CA PHE A 628 -7.60 16.93 -27.84
C PHE A 628 -8.09 18.27 -28.40
N ASP A 629 -7.33 18.91 -29.30
CA ASP A 629 -7.76 20.16 -29.91
C ASP A 629 -9.09 19.97 -30.69
N PRO A 630 -10.18 20.66 -30.31
CA PRO A 630 -11.48 20.50 -30.97
C PRO A 630 -11.51 20.94 -32.43
N LYS A 631 -10.45 21.60 -32.93
CA LYS A 631 -10.29 21.94 -34.36
C LYS A 631 -9.93 20.73 -35.23
N LEU A 632 -9.54 19.61 -34.62
CA LEU A 632 -9.28 18.34 -35.31
C LEU A 632 -10.60 17.69 -35.72
N VAL A 633 -11.12 18.09 -36.89
CA VAL A 633 -12.39 17.60 -37.43
C VAL A 633 -12.23 17.04 -38.85
N VAL A 634 -13.14 16.15 -39.23
CA VAL A 634 -13.14 15.50 -40.55
C VAL A 634 -13.12 16.54 -41.68
N GLY A 635 -12.28 16.30 -42.69
CA GLY A 635 -12.10 17.18 -43.85
C GLY A 635 -11.10 18.33 -43.66
N LYS A 636 -10.52 18.50 -42.47
CA LYS A 636 -9.43 19.47 -42.24
C LYS A 636 -8.06 18.81 -42.35
N ALA A 637 -7.03 19.61 -42.60
CA ALA A 637 -5.65 19.12 -42.59
C ALA A 637 -5.21 18.83 -41.13
N PRO A 638 -4.44 17.75 -40.89
CA PRO A 638 -3.80 17.53 -39.60
C PRO A 638 -2.69 18.57 -39.36
N TYR A 639 -2.28 18.75 -38.10
CA TYR A 639 -1.16 19.63 -37.77
C TYR A 639 0.18 19.04 -38.24
N ALA A 640 1.17 19.89 -38.48
CA ALA A 640 2.51 19.40 -38.85
C ALA A 640 3.14 18.59 -37.71
N LEU A 641 3.75 17.45 -38.05
CA LEU A 641 4.56 16.67 -37.11
C LEU A 641 5.92 17.35 -36.93
N LYS A 642 6.39 17.47 -35.70
CA LYS A 642 7.59 18.21 -35.30
C LYS A 642 8.65 17.32 -34.66
N GLY A 643 8.25 16.21 -34.04
CA GLY A 643 9.14 15.27 -33.39
C GLY A 643 9.98 14.45 -34.38
N LYS A 644 10.97 13.74 -33.82
CA LYS A 644 11.80 12.78 -34.56
C LYS A 644 11.40 11.37 -34.14
N ASP A 645 11.47 10.42 -35.06
CA ASP A 645 11.29 9.01 -34.73
C ASP A 645 12.49 8.42 -33.97
N LEU A 646 12.34 7.17 -33.52
CA LEU A 646 13.40 6.41 -32.85
C LEU A 646 14.69 6.27 -33.68
N GLN A 647 14.61 6.44 -35.00
CA GLN A 647 15.74 6.45 -35.94
C GLN A 647 16.30 7.87 -36.16
N GLY A 648 15.72 8.89 -35.54
CA GLY A 648 16.12 10.29 -35.66
C GLY A 648 15.57 11.01 -36.89
N LYS A 649 14.64 10.40 -37.63
CA LYS A 649 14.03 10.96 -38.84
C LYS A 649 12.80 11.82 -38.48
N THR A 650 12.68 12.98 -39.11
CA THR A 650 11.47 13.81 -39.08
C THR A 650 10.50 13.36 -40.17
N HIS A 651 9.21 13.39 -39.86
CA HIS A 651 8.13 12.95 -40.74
C HIS A 651 7.29 14.14 -41.21
N ALA A 652 6.96 14.18 -42.50
CA ALA A 652 6.19 15.24 -43.12
C ALA A 652 5.03 14.65 -43.92
N TRP A 653 3.84 15.25 -43.85
CA TRP A 653 2.63 14.69 -44.50
C TRP A 653 2.76 14.45 -46.01
N SER A 654 3.64 15.19 -46.69
CA SER A 654 3.95 14.96 -48.10
C SER A 654 4.52 13.56 -48.38
N GLU A 655 5.22 12.93 -47.44
CA GLU A 655 5.77 11.57 -47.58
C GLU A 655 4.69 10.48 -47.55
N TYR A 656 3.51 10.82 -47.02
CA TYR A 656 2.37 9.92 -46.93
C TYR A 656 1.29 10.20 -47.97
N LYS A 657 1.55 11.10 -48.92
CA LYS A 657 0.58 11.44 -49.98
C LYS A 657 0.14 10.18 -50.74
N GLY A 658 -1.17 10.02 -50.92
CA GLY A 658 -1.76 8.85 -51.56
C GLY A 658 -1.92 7.62 -50.65
N LYS A 659 -1.48 7.69 -49.39
CA LYS A 659 -1.71 6.66 -48.38
C LYS A 659 -2.77 7.10 -47.38
N VAL A 660 -3.47 6.14 -46.79
CA VAL A 660 -4.24 6.35 -45.57
C VAL A 660 -3.32 6.17 -44.38
N VAL A 661 -3.26 7.12 -43.45
CA VAL A 661 -2.36 7.07 -42.29
C VAL A 661 -3.15 7.05 -41.00
N LEU A 662 -2.85 6.11 -40.11
CA LEU A 662 -3.27 6.21 -38.71
C LEU A 662 -2.18 6.91 -37.91
N LEU A 663 -2.45 8.13 -37.46
CA LEU A 663 -1.62 8.83 -36.48
C LEU A 663 -2.08 8.38 -35.09
N ASP A 664 -1.21 7.73 -34.33
CA ASP A 664 -1.53 7.07 -33.06
C ASP A 664 -0.73 7.68 -31.91
N PHE A 665 -1.40 8.39 -31.00
CA PHE A 665 -0.81 8.93 -29.77
C PHE A 665 -0.96 7.91 -28.65
N TRP A 666 0.17 7.41 -28.15
CA TRP A 666 0.21 6.25 -27.25
C TRP A 666 1.40 6.28 -26.30
N ALA A 667 1.48 5.32 -25.37
CA ALA A 667 2.66 5.09 -24.53
C ALA A 667 2.74 3.64 -24.06
N THR A 668 3.93 3.15 -23.69
CA THR A 668 4.11 1.77 -23.20
C THR A 668 3.46 1.53 -21.83
N TRP A 669 3.39 2.57 -21.00
CA TRP A 669 2.73 2.54 -19.68
C TRP A 669 1.20 2.70 -19.76
N CYS A 670 0.65 2.98 -20.94
CA CYS A 670 -0.78 3.16 -21.15
C CYS A 670 -1.47 1.82 -21.39
N GLY A 671 -2.07 1.24 -20.35
CA GLY A 671 -2.79 -0.04 -20.42
C GLY A 671 -3.83 -0.13 -21.56
N PRO A 672 -4.75 0.85 -21.70
CA PRO A 672 -5.70 0.85 -22.82
C PRO A 672 -5.05 0.98 -24.21
N CYS A 673 -3.91 1.67 -24.32
CA CYS A 673 -3.16 1.75 -25.57
C CYS A 673 -2.58 0.37 -25.94
N VAL A 674 -1.97 -0.30 -24.98
CA VAL A 674 -1.44 -1.67 -25.16
C VAL A 674 -2.56 -2.66 -25.48
N GLY A 675 -3.74 -2.52 -24.85
CA GLY A 675 -4.92 -3.32 -25.14
C GLY A 675 -5.50 -3.11 -26.55
N GLU A 676 -5.26 -1.96 -27.17
CA GLU A 676 -5.69 -1.65 -28.55
C GLU A 676 -4.66 -2.12 -29.60
N LEU A 677 -3.41 -2.39 -29.21
CA LEU A 677 -2.35 -2.85 -30.13
C LEU A 677 -2.73 -4.08 -30.97
N PRO A 678 -3.45 -5.12 -30.48
CA PRO A 678 -3.90 -6.22 -31.32
C PRO A 678 -4.73 -5.76 -32.52
N ASN A 679 -5.63 -4.79 -32.33
CA ASN A 679 -6.44 -4.22 -33.41
C ASN A 679 -5.57 -3.41 -34.39
N VAL A 680 -4.66 -2.59 -33.87
CA VAL A 680 -3.73 -1.77 -34.67
C VAL A 680 -2.80 -2.65 -35.51
N LEU A 681 -2.23 -3.70 -34.93
CA LEU A 681 -1.35 -4.65 -35.63
C LEU A 681 -2.11 -5.49 -36.67
N LYS A 682 -3.32 -5.94 -36.34
CA LYS A 682 -4.21 -6.62 -37.29
C LYS A 682 -4.52 -5.72 -38.49
N ALA A 683 -4.88 -4.46 -38.23
CA ALA A 683 -5.13 -3.47 -39.27
C ALA A 683 -3.88 -3.21 -40.11
N TYR A 684 -2.71 -3.04 -39.48
CA TYR A 684 -1.46 -2.80 -40.17
C TYR A 684 -1.10 -3.96 -41.10
N LYS A 685 -1.15 -5.20 -40.60
CA LYS A 685 -0.89 -6.39 -41.41
C LYS A 685 -1.84 -6.50 -42.60
N THR A 686 -3.12 -6.19 -42.40
CA THR A 686 -4.18 -6.37 -43.42
C THR A 686 -4.17 -5.27 -44.48
N TYR A 687 -3.95 -4.02 -44.07
CA TYR A 687 -4.16 -2.85 -44.92
C TYR A 687 -2.86 -2.20 -45.40
N LYS A 688 -1.69 -2.47 -44.79
CA LYS A 688 -0.42 -1.91 -45.27
C LYS A 688 -0.16 -2.18 -46.76
N PRO A 689 -0.38 -3.41 -47.28
CA PRO A 689 -0.24 -3.67 -48.72
C PRO A 689 -1.24 -2.89 -49.60
N LYS A 690 -2.31 -2.35 -49.02
CA LYS A 690 -3.39 -1.62 -49.70
C LYS A 690 -3.23 -0.10 -49.61
N GLY A 691 -2.05 0.39 -49.22
CA GLY A 691 -1.78 1.82 -49.09
C GLY A 691 -2.13 2.42 -47.72
N PHE A 692 -2.13 1.60 -46.66
CA PHE A 692 -2.25 2.07 -45.28
C PHE A 692 -0.86 2.18 -44.61
N GLU A 693 -0.67 3.17 -43.75
CA GLU A 693 0.53 3.33 -42.93
C GLU A 693 0.14 3.77 -41.50
N ILE A 694 1.05 3.60 -40.55
CA ILE A 694 0.89 4.07 -39.18
C ILE A 694 2.04 5.00 -38.85
N VAL A 695 1.75 6.06 -38.11
CA VAL A 695 2.76 6.91 -37.46
C VAL A 695 2.41 6.98 -35.98
N GLY A 696 3.24 6.38 -35.14
CA GLY A 696 3.10 6.47 -33.70
C GLY A 696 3.71 7.75 -33.16
N VAL A 697 3.06 8.41 -32.21
CA VAL A 697 3.60 9.48 -31.36
C VAL A 697 3.61 8.96 -29.94
N SER A 698 4.79 8.61 -29.43
CA SER A 698 4.96 8.09 -28.08
C SER A 698 5.05 9.22 -27.06
N LEU A 699 4.31 9.06 -25.97
CA LEU A 699 4.37 9.86 -24.75
C LEU A 699 5.14 9.11 -23.64
N ASP A 700 6.09 8.25 -24.01
CA ASP A 700 7.04 7.67 -23.07
C ASP A 700 8.14 8.68 -22.71
N GLU A 701 8.74 8.53 -21.53
CA GLU A 701 9.91 9.30 -21.09
C GLU A 701 11.20 8.47 -21.19
N ASP A 702 11.11 7.16 -20.96
CA ASP A 702 12.24 6.22 -21.06
C ASP A 702 12.38 5.67 -22.49
N LYS A 703 13.39 6.16 -23.21
CA LYS A 703 13.72 5.72 -24.58
C LYS A 703 14.02 4.22 -24.65
N LYS A 704 14.71 3.67 -23.65
CA LYS A 704 15.11 2.26 -23.63
C LYS A 704 13.88 1.38 -23.46
N ALA A 705 12.99 1.71 -22.51
CA ALA A 705 11.74 0.99 -22.31
C ALA A 705 10.88 0.98 -23.58
N LEU A 706 10.73 2.14 -24.24
CA LEU A 706 10.01 2.24 -25.51
C LEU A 706 10.67 1.39 -26.61
N THR A 707 11.99 1.48 -26.77
CA THR A 707 12.72 0.75 -27.82
C THR A 707 12.63 -0.76 -27.61
N ASP A 708 12.78 -1.23 -26.37
CA ASP A 708 12.65 -2.64 -26.01
C ASP A 708 11.22 -3.14 -26.27
N PHE A 709 10.21 -2.34 -25.93
CA PHE A 709 8.80 -2.68 -26.19
C PHE A 709 8.49 -2.75 -27.69
N VAL A 710 8.90 -1.74 -28.46
CA VAL A 710 8.75 -1.69 -29.93
C VAL A 710 9.38 -2.91 -30.58
N LYS A 711 10.58 -3.29 -30.14
CA LYS A 711 11.29 -4.48 -30.62
C LYS A 711 10.56 -5.77 -30.23
N ALA A 712 10.16 -5.91 -28.96
CA ALA A 712 9.49 -7.09 -28.44
C ALA A 712 8.13 -7.34 -29.10
N ARG A 713 7.37 -6.28 -29.42
CA ARG A 713 6.06 -6.36 -30.06
C ARG A 713 6.11 -6.28 -31.60
N GLY A 714 7.29 -6.13 -32.18
CA GLY A 714 7.48 -6.06 -33.63
C GLY A 714 6.76 -4.89 -34.28
N LEU A 715 6.75 -3.71 -33.65
CA LEU A 715 6.12 -2.51 -34.21
C LEU A 715 7.04 -1.95 -35.31
N LYS A 716 6.68 -2.24 -36.57
CA LYS A 716 7.50 -1.93 -37.75
C LYS A 716 7.25 -0.54 -38.37
N TYR A 717 6.34 0.24 -37.79
CA TYR A 717 6.02 1.59 -38.24
C TYR A 717 6.83 2.64 -37.46
N PRO A 718 7.03 3.85 -38.01
CA PRO A 718 7.72 4.92 -37.31
C PRO A 718 7.06 5.26 -35.97
N ASN A 719 7.89 5.47 -34.95
CA ASN A 719 7.46 5.92 -33.62
C ASN A 719 8.22 7.20 -33.27
N ILE A 720 7.53 8.33 -33.33
CA ILE A 720 7.99 9.65 -32.90
C ILE A 720 8.16 9.63 -31.38
N PHE A 721 9.33 10.08 -30.91
CA PHE A 721 9.68 10.10 -29.50
C PHE A 721 10.62 11.28 -29.20
N ASP A 722 10.28 12.08 -28.19
CA ASP A 722 11.13 13.17 -27.71
C ASP A 722 11.45 13.09 -26.20
N GLY A 723 10.98 12.04 -25.51
CA GLY A 723 11.26 11.77 -24.09
C GLY A 723 10.59 12.74 -23.10
N LYS A 724 9.59 13.51 -23.53
CA LYS A 724 8.94 14.53 -22.69
C LYS A 724 7.59 14.11 -22.13
N GLY A 725 7.19 12.86 -22.31
CA GLY A 725 5.90 12.38 -21.81
C GLY A 725 4.72 13.20 -22.33
N TRP A 726 3.84 13.64 -21.44
CA TRP A 726 2.72 14.55 -21.75
C TRP A 726 3.16 15.92 -22.31
N GLN A 727 4.43 16.29 -22.18
CA GLN A 727 4.99 17.52 -22.71
C GLN A 727 5.59 17.34 -24.13
N ALA A 728 5.42 16.17 -24.75
CA ALA A 728 5.88 15.89 -26.11
C ALA A 728 5.36 16.94 -27.10
N VAL A 729 6.22 17.36 -28.03
CA VAL A 729 5.95 18.48 -28.94
C VAL A 729 4.70 18.25 -29.79
N ASP A 730 4.54 17.04 -30.31
CA ASP A 730 3.39 16.67 -31.13
C ASP A 730 2.13 16.47 -30.28
N GLY A 731 2.24 15.82 -29.11
CA GLY A 731 1.14 15.71 -28.15
C GLY A 731 0.55 17.07 -27.76
N LYS A 732 1.41 18.04 -27.43
CA LYS A 732 1.01 19.43 -27.17
C LYS A 732 0.35 20.09 -28.36
N SER A 733 0.95 19.97 -29.54
CA SER A 733 0.44 20.66 -30.73
C SER A 733 -0.97 20.19 -31.13
N TYR A 734 -1.26 18.90 -30.91
CA TYR A 734 -2.59 18.30 -31.14
C TYR A 734 -3.53 18.46 -29.93
N GLY A 735 -3.09 19.13 -28.87
CA GLY A 735 -3.87 19.36 -27.65
C GLY A 735 -4.17 18.10 -26.85
N VAL A 736 -3.41 17.02 -27.02
CA VAL A 736 -3.69 15.70 -26.42
C VAL A 736 -3.61 15.76 -24.89
N GLN A 737 -4.75 15.52 -24.24
CA GLN A 737 -4.92 15.43 -22.78
C GLN A 737 -5.21 13.99 -22.30
N ALA A 738 -5.49 13.07 -23.22
CA ALA A 738 -5.75 11.67 -22.92
C ALA A 738 -5.23 10.76 -24.04
N ILE A 739 -4.69 9.60 -23.68
CA ILE A 739 -4.29 8.52 -24.60
C ILE A 739 -5.01 7.20 -24.23
N PRO A 740 -5.27 6.29 -25.19
CA PRO A 740 -4.93 6.39 -26.60
C PRO A 740 -5.70 7.53 -27.28
N PHE A 741 -5.18 8.06 -28.37
CA PHE A 741 -5.90 8.98 -29.27
C PHE A 741 -5.40 8.76 -30.70
N THR A 742 -6.32 8.60 -31.63
CA THR A 742 -5.97 8.33 -33.02
C THR A 742 -6.59 9.35 -33.98
N LEU A 743 -5.91 9.65 -35.07
CA LEU A 743 -6.49 10.32 -36.23
C LEU A 743 -6.25 9.46 -37.46
N LEU A 744 -7.29 9.26 -38.26
CA LEU A 744 -7.14 8.64 -39.56
C LEU A 744 -7.06 9.74 -40.60
N ILE A 745 -5.94 9.80 -41.32
CA ILE A 745 -5.68 10.74 -42.40
C ILE A 745 -5.93 10.03 -43.73
N GLY A 746 -6.75 10.61 -44.59
CA GLY A 746 -7.06 10.10 -45.92
C GLY A 746 -5.93 10.31 -46.92
N LYS A 747 -6.07 9.69 -48.11
CA LYS A 747 -5.10 9.82 -49.22
C LYS A 747 -4.89 11.24 -49.71
N ASP A 748 -5.88 12.10 -49.49
CA ASP A 748 -5.89 13.53 -49.81
C ASP A 748 -5.15 14.39 -48.75
N GLY A 749 -4.62 13.77 -47.69
CA GLY A 749 -3.92 14.43 -46.60
C GLY A 749 -4.84 15.13 -45.59
N LYS A 750 -6.15 14.86 -45.61
CA LYS A 750 -7.12 15.43 -44.65
C LYS A 750 -7.57 14.38 -43.64
N ILE A 751 -8.05 14.82 -42.48
CA ILE A 751 -8.62 13.96 -41.46
C ILE A 751 -9.86 13.27 -42.03
N ALA A 752 -9.84 11.94 -42.13
CA ALA A 752 -10.94 11.09 -42.56
C ALA A 752 -11.79 10.60 -41.39
N ALA A 753 -11.18 10.42 -40.21
CA ALA A 753 -11.88 10.07 -38.97
C ALA A 753 -11.11 10.55 -37.74
N VAL A 754 -11.85 10.92 -36.69
CA VAL A 754 -11.31 11.34 -35.40
C VAL A 754 -11.54 10.24 -34.38
N ASN A 755 -10.46 9.83 -33.74
CA ASN A 755 -10.41 8.80 -32.71
C ASN A 755 -11.02 7.42 -33.04
N PRO A 756 -10.84 6.85 -34.25
CA PRO A 756 -11.28 5.50 -34.54
C PRO A 756 -10.43 4.46 -33.80
N ARG A 757 -11.07 3.58 -33.02
CA ARG A 757 -10.44 2.50 -32.23
C ARG A 757 -11.37 1.30 -32.11
N GLY A 758 -10.84 0.16 -31.67
CA GLY A 758 -11.59 -1.08 -31.50
C GLY A 758 -12.33 -1.47 -32.77
N GLU A 759 -13.60 -1.87 -32.63
CA GLU A 759 -14.45 -2.25 -33.76
C GLU A 759 -14.69 -1.13 -34.78
N LYS A 760 -14.47 0.14 -34.40
CA LYS A 760 -14.62 1.29 -35.31
C LYS A 760 -13.40 1.53 -36.19
N LEU A 761 -12.24 0.97 -35.84
CA LEU A 761 -10.98 1.22 -36.55
C LEU A 761 -11.02 0.67 -37.99
N GLU A 762 -11.35 -0.59 -38.15
CA GLU A 762 -11.36 -1.25 -39.45
C GLU A 762 -12.39 -0.64 -40.44
N PRO A 763 -13.65 -0.36 -40.05
CA PRO A 763 -14.60 0.35 -40.91
C PRO A 763 -14.09 1.72 -41.36
N ALA A 764 -13.47 2.50 -40.45
CA ALA A 764 -12.93 3.80 -40.80
C ALA A 764 -11.78 3.69 -41.83
N ILE A 765 -10.88 2.70 -41.65
CA ILE A 765 -9.80 2.42 -42.60
C ILE A 765 -10.37 2.04 -43.98
N LYS A 766 -11.35 1.13 -44.04
CA LYS A 766 -12.00 0.73 -45.31
C LYS A 766 -12.63 1.94 -46.01
N ALA A 767 -13.36 2.77 -45.26
CA ALA A 767 -13.99 3.97 -45.81
C ALA A 767 -12.96 4.98 -46.33
N ALA A 768 -11.83 5.16 -45.64
CA ALA A 768 -10.75 6.04 -46.09
C ALA A 768 -9.98 5.48 -47.28
N LEU A 769 -9.84 4.15 -47.40
CA LEU A 769 -9.17 3.50 -48.52
C LEU A 769 -10.04 3.46 -49.79
N ALA A 770 -11.37 3.52 -49.66
CA ALA A 770 -12.30 3.54 -50.79
C ALA A 770 -12.42 4.93 -51.45
N LYS A 771 -12.04 5.99 -50.73
CA LYS A 771 -11.86 7.34 -51.26
C LYS A 771 -10.50 7.47 -51.94
#